data_AF-A0A9P5C9A3-F1
#
_entry.id   AF-A0A9P5C9A3-F1
#
_cell.length_a   1.000
_cell.length_b   1.000
_cell.length_c   1.000
_cell.angle_alpha   90.00
_cell.angle_beta   90.00
_cell.angle_gamma   90.00
#
_symmetry.space_group_name_H-M   'P 1'
#
loop_
_entity.id
_entity.type
_entity.pdbx_description
1 polymer ?
#
loop_
_entity_poly.entity_id
_entity_poly.type
_entity_poly.pdbx_seq_one_letter_code
_entity_poly.pdbx_strand_id
1 'polypeptide(L)'
;MGGKKRIPTPDQLRDYNYAVAGHAGTLCDADGELFIKPCTQTEIDFYQAVETQGYRDFADIMPLFMGELRLSNPEEVPLDDGLMGVIAGNGDLKTTKEQIAATIAEHVAKVAPDATSDQTTWVPTQGKKIKTDKSVVLENASFGYKKANILDVKLGVRLWADDAPAEKKKRFDTISSQTTHGKLGFRISGMRVYQGSEDESTWDDEGYTIYDKDFGRLTVNDDNVVDSFRKFVFNKAAGVDQELGRAVCSAFVRDLQRIEQVLASHETRMYSSSLLFIFEGDGDALASAIEKNNEIMERDSAESYTCPPVERTNMRLDNRMDSGIVLEDEDDFEDDEDEDDLQLPQIYTLKLIDFAHANFTPGHGPDENTLTGAAVSSTRTISLRPAWEWRFQVPPGSSLTLKVLSGTAEKDGVELPLRNAYTFSGIKSKILTWHGCELEIDGRCDNDSIAEYSNPAANPATSHVNLHARLNDMRVDAFRQRREGPRVLVVGPPSSGKTTVAKTLTSYATRQGYQVITVNANPKEGMLSLPGTLSASVFATVMDPEAVDGWGSTPTSGPSTIPVKLPMVFNYGRESAEDDEDLYRELIARLAGAVSSRLSEDDEVKGSGVIVDGIGISEDGQIGLELVAHIVDEFSVNIVVVVGSPKIHTQLSSRFATEKTSLGEAIQVVSIDKSDGVVERDESFLEQSREAVIKEYFFGDAKRTLSPQIQQVDFDSLVIYKLADYSPDEKHSLVTEEPSSLMQHWTFAVMNASVRDSPDVVRAANVMGFVYVADVDEDRRKIKILAPVSGRLGDRPLVWGKWPEPYINLLG
;
A
#
# COMPACT_ATOMS: atom_id res chain seq x y z
N MET A 1 17.30 16.34 -23.55
CA MET A 1 16.42 17.52 -23.68
C MET A 1 15.84 17.49 -25.08
N GLY A 2 14.69 16.86 -25.30
CA GLY A 2 13.97 16.95 -26.57
C GLY A 2 13.55 18.40 -26.83
N GLY A 3 13.66 18.86 -28.08
CA GLY A 3 13.43 20.26 -28.44
C GLY A 3 12.00 20.68 -28.10
N LYS A 4 11.83 21.71 -27.25
CA LYS A 4 10.51 22.30 -27.00
C LYS A 4 9.94 22.82 -28.32
N LYS A 5 8.81 22.27 -28.78
CA LYS A 5 8.05 22.81 -29.93
C LYS A 5 7.74 24.28 -29.65
N ARG A 6 7.95 25.14 -30.65
CA ARG A 6 7.79 26.59 -30.49
C ARG A 6 6.31 26.93 -30.33
N ILE A 7 5.95 27.68 -29.29
CA ILE A 7 4.57 28.14 -29.06
C ILE A 7 4.11 28.98 -30.27
N PRO A 8 2.96 28.65 -30.89
CA PRO A 8 2.44 29.33 -32.08
C PRO A 8 1.97 30.77 -31.78
N THR A 9 1.98 31.63 -32.79
CA THR A 9 1.36 32.98 -32.69
C THR A 9 -0.17 32.88 -32.79
N PRO A 10 -0.95 33.84 -32.25
CA PRO A 10 -2.42 33.79 -32.28
C PRO A 10 -3.01 33.55 -33.68
N ASP A 11 -2.41 34.08 -34.74
CA ASP A 11 -2.85 33.91 -36.13
C ASP A 11 -2.67 32.48 -36.68
N GLN A 12 -1.91 31.63 -35.97
CA GLN A 12 -1.65 30.23 -36.34
C GLN A 12 -2.58 29.26 -35.61
N LEU A 13 -3.46 29.76 -34.73
CA LEU A 13 -4.39 28.95 -33.96
C LEU A 13 -5.67 28.66 -34.76
N ARG A 14 -6.25 27.48 -34.49
CA ARG A 14 -7.54 27.04 -35.03
C ARG A 14 -8.48 26.66 -33.89
N ASP A 15 -9.78 26.67 -34.14
CA ASP A 15 -10.77 26.19 -33.15
C ASP A 15 -10.57 24.69 -32.90
N TYR A 16 -10.52 24.30 -31.62
CA TYR A 16 -10.46 22.91 -31.21
C TYR A 16 -11.87 22.37 -30.97
N ASN A 17 -12.33 21.49 -31.87
CA ASN A 17 -13.72 21.01 -31.92
C ASN A 17 -13.96 19.69 -31.18
N TYR A 18 -12.94 19.09 -30.56
CA TYR A 18 -13.07 17.78 -29.90
C TYR A 18 -13.29 17.85 -28.39
N ALA A 19 -13.45 19.06 -27.83
CA ALA A 19 -13.74 19.25 -26.41
C ALA A 19 -15.17 18.78 -26.08
N VAL A 20 -15.29 17.76 -25.23
CA VAL A 20 -16.59 17.17 -24.82
C VAL A 20 -17.26 17.89 -23.65
N ALA A 21 -16.50 18.72 -22.93
CA ALA A 21 -16.97 19.54 -21.81
C ALA A 21 -16.12 20.81 -21.65
N GLY A 22 -16.60 21.75 -20.84
CA GLY A 22 -15.87 23.00 -20.51
C GLY A 22 -16.51 24.28 -21.09
N HIS A 23 -15.73 25.36 -21.17
CA HIS A 23 -16.15 26.63 -21.75
C HIS A 23 -15.77 26.69 -23.24
N ALA A 24 -16.62 27.29 -24.07
CA ALA A 24 -16.32 27.47 -25.49
C ALA A 24 -15.06 28.33 -25.73
N GLY A 25 -14.39 28.11 -26.87
CA GLY A 25 -13.25 28.92 -27.31
C GLY A 25 -11.87 28.32 -27.05
N THR A 26 -11.79 27.00 -26.86
CA THR A 26 -10.53 26.23 -26.89
C THR A 26 -9.94 26.22 -28.30
N LEU A 27 -8.62 26.29 -28.39
CA LEU A 27 -7.87 26.40 -29.64
C LEU A 27 -6.80 25.31 -29.73
N CYS A 28 -6.30 25.03 -30.93
CA CYS A 28 -5.15 24.17 -31.17
C CYS A 28 -4.19 24.78 -32.19
N ASP A 29 -2.97 24.24 -32.27
CA ASP A 29 -2.04 24.55 -33.36
C ASP A 29 -2.48 23.89 -34.68
N ALA A 30 -1.80 24.23 -35.77
CA ALA A 30 -2.15 23.73 -37.10
C ALA A 30 -2.06 22.20 -37.23
N ASP A 31 -1.17 21.59 -36.45
CA ASP A 31 -0.93 20.14 -36.43
C ASP A 31 -1.84 19.41 -35.42
N GLY A 32 -2.45 20.14 -34.48
CA GLY A 32 -3.31 19.58 -33.43
C GLY A 32 -2.56 18.95 -32.25
N GLU A 33 -1.25 19.17 -32.13
CA GLU A 33 -0.39 18.66 -31.06
C GLU A 33 -0.51 19.49 -29.78
N LEU A 34 -0.84 20.78 -29.90
CA LEU A 34 -0.99 21.69 -28.77
C LEU A 34 -2.47 21.99 -28.50
N PHE A 35 -2.82 21.98 -27.22
CA PHE A 35 -4.13 22.40 -26.73
C PHE A 35 -4.01 23.73 -25.98
N ILE A 36 -4.73 24.74 -26.47
CA ILE A 36 -4.71 26.10 -25.93
C ILE A 36 -6.07 26.39 -25.29
N LYS A 37 -6.06 26.57 -23.97
CA LYS A 37 -7.28 26.78 -23.19
C LYS A 37 -7.31 28.19 -22.58
N PRO A 38 -8.28 29.04 -22.97
CA PRO A 38 -8.52 30.30 -22.28
C PRO A 38 -8.85 30.05 -20.81
N CYS A 39 -8.10 30.68 -19.91
CA CYS A 39 -8.16 30.37 -18.47
C CYS A 39 -7.97 31.62 -17.60
N THR A 40 -8.06 31.41 -16.29
CA THR A 40 -7.78 32.43 -15.27
C THR A 40 -6.30 32.39 -14.87
N GLN A 41 -5.79 33.47 -14.27
CA GLN A 41 -4.40 33.48 -13.78
C GLN A 41 -4.16 32.36 -12.74
N THR A 42 -5.14 32.10 -11.87
CA THR A 42 -5.06 31.03 -10.86
C THR A 42 -4.81 29.65 -11.47
N GLU A 43 -5.38 29.36 -12.63
CA GLU A 43 -5.15 28.09 -13.33
C GLU A 43 -3.70 27.99 -13.83
N ILE A 44 -3.16 29.07 -14.40
CA ILE A 44 -1.76 29.13 -14.86
C ILE A 44 -0.81 28.98 -13.67
N ASP A 45 -1.08 29.68 -12.57
CA ASP A 45 -0.27 29.64 -11.35
C ASP A 45 -0.19 28.22 -10.79
N PHE A 46 -1.27 27.43 -10.88
CA PHE A 46 -1.29 26.05 -10.44
C PHE A 46 -0.35 25.15 -11.26
N TYR A 47 -0.41 25.22 -12.59
CA TYR A 47 0.52 24.48 -13.47
C TYR A 47 1.99 24.90 -13.23
N GLN A 48 2.25 26.20 -13.06
CA GLN A 48 3.58 26.71 -12.76
C GLN A 48 4.09 26.23 -11.38
N ALA A 49 3.21 26.17 -10.37
CA ALA A 49 3.57 25.67 -9.05
C ALA A 49 4.00 24.19 -9.10
N VAL A 50 3.30 23.36 -9.88
CA VAL A 50 3.67 21.94 -10.11
C VAL A 50 5.09 21.82 -10.65
N GLU A 51 5.43 22.57 -11.71
CA GLU A 51 6.76 22.53 -12.32
C GLU A 51 7.87 23.10 -11.43
N THR A 52 7.60 24.23 -10.76
CA THR A 52 8.65 25.01 -10.05
C THR A 52 8.90 24.55 -8.62
N GLN A 53 7.88 24.00 -7.94
CA GLN A 53 7.97 23.57 -6.54
C GLN A 53 8.29 22.07 -6.39
N GLY A 54 8.44 21.34 -7.51
CA GLY A 54 8.94 19.97 -7.50
C GLY A 54 7.89 18.88 -7.24
N TYR A 55 6.60 19.14 -7.50
CA TYR A 55 5.53 18.15 -7.39
C TYR A 55 5.52 17.19 -8.59
N ARG A 56 6.56 16.36 -8.72
CA ARG A 56 6.79 15.50 -9.89
C ARG A 56 5.65 14.50 -10.12
N ASP A 57 5.16 13.86 -9.06
CA ASP A 57 4.08 12.87 -9.17
C ASP A 57 2.77 13.51 -9.65
N PHE A 58 2.55 14.78 -9.31
CA PHE A 58 1.39 15.57 -9.75
C PHE A 58 1.53 15.99 -11.22
N ALA A 59 2.74 16.28 -11.70
CA ALA A 59 3.01 16.55 -13.11
C ALA A 59 2.69 15.35 -14.01
N ASP A 60 3.00 14.13 -13.54
CA ASP A 60 2.79 12.90 -14.31
C ASP A 60 1.30 12.60 -14.58
N ILE A 61 0.41 13.00 -13.67
CA ILE A 61 -1.04 12.80 -13.81
C ILE A 61 -1.76 13.95 -14.53
N MET A 62 -1.04 15.02 -14.89
CA MET A 62 -1.58 16.20 -15.59
C MET A 62 -1.14 16.23 -17.06
N PRO A 63 -1.87 16.97 -17.93
CA PRO A 63 -1.35 17.31 -19.26
C PRO A 63 -0.06 18.12 -19.12
N LEU A 64 0.92 17.84 -19.98
CA LEU A 64 2.21 18.53 -19.94
C LEU A 64 2.02 20.03 -20.17
N PHE A 65 2.47 20.84 -19.21
CA PHE A 65 2.44 22.29 -19.32
C PHE A 65 3.57 22.78 -20.24
N MET A 66 3.20 23.57 -21.26
CA MET A 66 4.15 24.04 -22.27
C MET A 66 4.36 25.56 -22.23
N GLY A 67 3.49 26.29 -21.54
CA GLY A 67 3.62 27.72 -21.29
C GLY A 67 2.27 28.46 -21.25
N GLU A 68 2.34 29.79 -21.31
CA GLU A 68 1.17 30.67 -21.40
C GLU A 68 1.17 31.43 -22.75
N LEU A 69 -0.02 31.80 -23.20
CA LEU A 69 -0.22 32.58 -24.43
C LEU A 69 -1.23 33.71 -24.20
N ARG A 70 -0.99 34.88 -24.81
CA ARG A 70 -1.96 35.97 -24.90
C ARG A 70 -2.58 35.99 -26.29
N LEU A 71 -3.90 36.09 -26.36
CA LEU A 71 -4.64 36.01 -27.62
C LEU A 71 -4.72 37.35 -28.37
N SER A 72 -4.48 38.48 -27.68
CA SER A 72 -4.47 39.84 -28.24
C SER A 72 -3.05 40.32 -28.57
N ASN A 73 -2.89 41.02 -29.70
CA ASN A 73 -1.66 41.73 -30.03
C ASN A 73 -1.59 43.06 -29.25
N PRO A 74 -0.46 43.41 -28.58
CA PRO A 74 -0.34 44.66 -27.82
C PRO A 74 -0.54 45.95 -28.63
N GLU A 75 -0.41 45.88 -29.96
CA GLU A 75 -0.51 47.03 -30.87
C GLU A 75 -1.92 47.21 -31.49
N GLU A 76 -2.85 46.28 -31.25
CA GLU A 76 -4.23 46.32 -31.78
C GLU A 76 -5.26 46.39 -30.66
N VAL A 77 -5.14 47.36 -29.75
CA VAL A 77 -6.25 47.72 -28.85
C VAL A 77 -7.15 48.73 -29.58
N PRO A 78 -8.40 48.38 -29.96
CA PRO A 78 -9.32 49.36 -30.52
C PRO A 78 -9.68 50.39 -29.44
N LEU A 79 -9.47 51.66 -29.75
CA LEU A 79 -9.72 52.82 -28.89
C LEU A 79 -11.21 53.14 -28.68
N ASP A 80 -12.14 52.20 -28.88
CA ASP A 80 -13.55 52.56 -29.18
C ASP A 80 -14.63 52.10 -28.20
N ASP A 81 -14.29 51.69 -26.97
CA ASP A 81 -15.32 51.38 -25.95
C ASP A 81 -15.21 52.22 -24.66
N GLY A 82 -14.52 53.37 -24.74
CA GLY A 82 -14.32 54.28 -23.61
C GLY A 82 -14.86 55.71 -23.78
N LEU A 83 -15.53 56.05 -24.88
CA LEU A 83 -15.86 57.43 -25.24
C LEU A 83 -17.37 57.75 -25.35
N MET A 84 -18.18 57.22 -24.44
CA MET A 84 -19.59 57.62 -24.29
C MET A 84 -19.87 58.06 -22.85
N GLY A 85 -19.32 59.21 -22.48
CA GLY A 85 -19.64 59.91 -21.25
C GLY A 85 -18.69 61.07 -21.04
N VAL A 86 -19.22 62.28 -20.88
CA VAL A 86 -18.50 63.56 -20.70
C VAL A 86 -17.86 64.04 -22.03
N ILE A 87 -18.36 65.03 -22.77
CA ILE A 87 -18.60 66.44 -22.39
C ILE A 87 -19.59 67.05 -23.41
N ALA A 88 -20.66 67.68 -22.93
CA ALA A 88 -21.39 68.69 -23.68
C ALA A 88 -20.83 70.09 -23.32
N GLY A 89 -20.64 70.94 -24.33
CA GLY A 89 -20.60 72.39 -24.18
C GLY A 89 -19.23 73.08 -24.21
N ASN A 90 -18.97 73.76 -25.33
CA ASN A 90 -18.09 74.93 -25.53
C ASN A 90 -16.55 74.78 -25.37
N GLY A 91 -15.87 74.87 -26.52
CA GLY A 91 -14.83 75.90 -26.75
C GLY A 91 -13.40 75.64 -26.26
N ASP A 92 -12.56 75.27 -27.22
CA ASP A 92 -11.09 75.40 -27.30
C ASP A 92 -10.15 74.70 -26.29
N LEU A 93 -9.19 73.97 -26.89
CA LEU A 93 -8.09 73.24 -26.26
C LEU A 93 -6.99 74.16 -25.70
N LYS A 94 -6.28 73.66 -24.67
CA LYS A 94 -4.83 73.30 -24.75
C LYS A 94 -4.30 72.72 -23.43
N THR A 95 -4.10 71.41 -23.38
CA THR A 95 -3.04 70.76 -22.54
C THR A 95 -2.67 69.42 -23.18
N THR A 96 -1.37 69.11 -23.24
CA THR A 96 -0.79 68.00 -24.04
C THR A 96 -0.95 66.63 -23.39
N LYS A 97 -0.92 65.58 -24.24
CA LYS A 97 -1.15 64.17 -23.89
C LYS A 97 -0.29 63.64 -22.74
N GLU A 98 0.90 64.20 -22.53
CA GLU A 98 1.80 63.73 -21.46
C GLU A 98 1.29 64.07 -20.05
N GLN A 99 0.53 65.16 -19.88
CA GLN A 99 -0.01 65.55 -18.57
C GLN A 99 -1.23 64.69 -18.15
N ILE A 100 -1.98 64.16 -19.13
CA ILE A 100 -3.12 63.27 -18.88
C ILE A 100 -2.61 61.89 -18.43
N ALA A 101 -1.55 61.38 -19.07
CA ALA A 101 -0.95 60.10 -18.70
C ALA A 101 -0.34 60.11 -17.28
N ALA A 102 0.30 61.21 -16.88
CA ALA A 102 0.88 61.35 -15.54
C ALA A 102 -0.20 61.43 -14.44
N THR A 103 -1.32 62.10 -14.71
CA THR A 103 -2.42 62.24 -13.74
C THR A 103 -3.21 60.93 -13.56
N ILE A 104 -3.30 60.11 -14.62
CA ILE A 104 -3.91 58.77 -14.57
C ILE A 104 -3.00 57.80 -13.79
N ALA A 105 -1.69 57.83 -14.02
CA ALA A 105 -0.74 56.98 -13.29
C ALA A 105 -0.74 57.28 -11.78
N GLU A 106 -0.89 58.55 -11.39
CA GLU A 106 -0.93 58.96 -9.98
C GLU A 106 -2.27 58.64 -9.28
N HIS A 107 -3.39 58.56 -10.04
CA HIS A 107 -4.69 58.13 -9.51
C HIS A 107 -4.81 56.61 -9.38
N VAL A 108 -4.18 55.83 -10.27
CA VAL A 108 -4.17 54.36 -10.19
C VAL A 108 -3.33 53.88 -9.00
N ALA A 109 -2.29 54.62 -8.62
CA ALA A 109 -1.44 54.27 -7.47
C ALA A 109 -2.06 54.53 -6.08
N LYS A 110 -3.22 55.23 -6.00
CA LYS A 110 -3.84 55.62 -4.72
C LYS A 110 -5.08 54.81 -4.31
N VAL A 111 -5.47 53.79 -5.07
CA VAL A 111 -6.61 52.93 -4.70
C VAL A 111 -6.08 51.64 -4.09
N ALA A 112 -5.89 51.64 -2.76
CA ALA A 112 -5.84 50.41 -1.97
C ALA A 112 -7.25 49.77 -1.95
N PRO A 113 -7.38 48.44 -1.82
CA PRO A 113 -8.67 47.78 -1.88
C PRO A 113 -9.43 48.03 -0.57
N ASP A 114 -10.44 48.89 -0.62
CA ASP A 114 -11.39 49.05 0.48
C ASP A 114 -12.43 47.92 0.41
N ALA A 115 -12.52 47.15 1.49
CA ALA A 115 -13.51 46.11 1.67
C ALA A 115 -14.82 46.72 2.18
N THR A 116 -15.85 46.80 1.34
CA THR A 116 -17.27 46.60 1.72
C THR A 116 -18.20 46.56 0.49
N SER A 117 -18.90 45.43 0.37
CA SER A 117 -20.14 45.10 -0.39
C SER A 117 -20.74 46.10 -1.39
N ASP A 118 -21.05 45.62 -2.60
CA ASP A 118 -22.47 45.58 -3.01
C ASP A 118 -22.80 44.56 -4.12
N GLN A 119 -24.04 44.10 -4.07
CA GLN A 119 -24.65 43.01 -4.84
C GLN A 119 -24.47 43.14 -6.36
N THR A 120 -23.60 42.31 -6.94
CA THR A 120 -23.65 41.97 -8.36
C THR A 120 -24.35 40.62 -8.47
N THR A 121 -25.57 40.61 -9.04
CA THR A 121 -26.29 39.38 -9.42
C THR A 121 -25.37 38.49 -10.23
N TRP A 122 -25.11 37.27 -9.74
CA TRP A 122 -24.22 36.33 -10.41
C TRP A 122 -24.92 35.80 -11.66
N VAL A 123 -24.43 36.19 -12.84
CA VAL A 123 -24.96 35.70 -14.13
C VAL A 123 -24.16 34.48 -14.57
N PRO A 124 -24.78 33.30 -14.72
CA PRO A 124 -24.08 32.12 -15.22
C PRO A 124 -23.58 32.30 -16.65
N THR A 125 -22.37 31.83 -16.93
CA THR A 125 -21.78 31.86 -18.29
C THR A 125 -22.52 30.95 -19.28
N GLN A 126 -23.36 30.00 -18.84
CA GLN A 126 -24.13 29.07 -19.69
C GLN A 126 -23.31 28.38 -20.81
N GLY A 127 -21.99 28.17 -20.59
CA GLY A 127 -21.08 27.59 -21.60
C GLY A 127 -20.46 28.59 -22.58
N LYS A 128 -20.73 29.90 -22.44
CA LYS A 128 -20.11 30.95 -23.26
C LYS A 128 -18.61 31.09 -22.98
N LYS A 129 -17.89 31.60 -23.98
CA LYS A 129 -16.44 31.88 -23.92
C LYS A 129 -16.09 32.73 -22.70
N ILE A 130 -15.06 32.31 -21.96
CA ILE A 130 -14.52 33.09 -20.84
C ILE A 130 -13.99 34.42 -21.41
N LYS A 131 -14.36 35.54 -20.80
CA LYS A 131 -13.79 36.85 -21.14
C LYS A 131 -12.39 36.98 -20.52
N THR A 132 -11.40 36.42 -21.20
CA THR A 132 -9.99 36.46 -20.81
C THR A 132 -9.12 36.60 -22.06
N ASP A 133 -7.99 37.28 -21.91
CA ASP A 133 -6.94 37.35 -22.92
C ASP A 133 -5.83 36.31 -22.69
N LYS A 134 -5.86 35.61 -21.55
CA LYS A 134 -4.84 34.65 -21.13
C LYS A 134 -5.28 33.22 -21.42
N SER A 135 -4.34 32.43 -21.91
CA SER A 135 -4.51 31.01 -22.18
C SER A 135 -3.34 30.19 -21.65
N VAL A 136 -3.63 28.98 -21.19
CA VAL A 136 -2.63 27.96 -20.87
C VAL A 136 -2.38 27.13 -22.13
N VAL A 137 -1.12 26.80 -22.40
CA VAL A 137 -0.68 25.93 -23.51
C VAL A 137 -0.27 24.59 -22.94
N LEU A 138 -0.95 23.53 -23.37
CA LEU A 138 -0.78 22.17 -22.91
C LEU A 138 -0.49 21.24 -24.10
N GLU A 139 0.16 20.10 -23.85
CA GLU A 139 0.16 18.99 -24.80
C GLU A 139 -1.28 18.48 -25.00
N ASN A 140 -1.71 18.28 -26.25
CA ASN A 140 -3.03 17.76 -26.54
C ASN A 140 -3.08 16.25 -26.25
N ALA A 141 -3.79 15.87 -25.18
CA ALA A 141 -3.94 14.48 -24.77
C ALA A 141 -4.69 13.58 -25.79
N SER A 142 -5.38 14.17 -26.78
CA SER A 142 -6.03 13.40 -27.85
C SER A 142 -5.17 13.28 -29.12
N PHE A 143 -3.95 13.82 -29.12
CA PHE A 143 -3.06 13.78 -30.27
C PHE A 143 -2.36 12.41 -30.36
N GLY A 144 -2.29 11.84 -31.58
CA GLY A 144 -1.68 10.53 -31.83
C GLY A 144 -2.66 9.36 -31.92
N TYR A 145 -3.93 9.55 -31.55
CA TYR A 145 -5.00 8.58 -31.78
C TYR A 145 -5.58 8.71 -33.19
N LYS A 146 -5.97 7.59 -33.78
CA LYS A 146 -6.69 7.53 -35.05
C LYS A 146 -8.16 7.92 -34.86
N LYS A 147 -8.83 7.36 -33.86
CA LYS A 147 -10.24 7.66 -33.50
C LYS A 147 -10.41 7.74 -31.98
N ALA A 148 -9.95 8.84 -31.38
CA ALA A 148 -10.02 9.04 -29.93
C ALA A 148 -11.47 9.06 -29.39
N ASN A 149 -11.80 8.10 -28.53
CA ASN A 149 -12.93 8.20 -27.62
C ASN A 149 -12.53 9.07 -26.44
N ILE A 150 -13.35 10.06 -26.07
CA ILE A 150 -13.03 11.04 -25.02
C ILE A 150 -14.18 11.08 -24.00
N LEU A 151 -13.86 10.97 -22.70
CA LEU A 151 -14.82 11.06 -21.60
C LEU A 151 -14.28 12.00 -20.51
N ASP A 152 -15.05 13.03 -20.17
CA ASP A 152 -14.78 13.94 -19.05
C ASP A 152 -15.66 13.55 -17.85
N VAL A 153 -15.01 13.23 -16.73
CA VAL A 153 -15.66 12.91 -15.46
C VAL A 153 -15.30 13.96 -14.42
N LYS A 154 -16.26 14.81 -14.06
CA LYS A 154 -16.07 15.83 -13.03
C LYS A 154 -16.08 15.23 -11.64
N LEU A 155 -15.12 15.61 -10.81
CA LEU A 155 -14.93 15.15 -9.44
C LEU A 155 -15.50 16.15 -8.42
N GLY A 156 -15.74 15.63 -7.20
CA GLY A 156 -16.17 16.40 -6.04
C GLY A 156 -17.66 16.26 -5.73
N VAL A 157 -17.99 16.16 -4.45
CA VAL A 157 -19.35 16.35 -3.92
C VAL A 157 -19.66 17.84 -3.84
N ARG A 158 -18.67 18.64 -3.46
CA ARG A 158 -18.69 20.10 -3.42
C ARG A 158 -18.00 20.66 -4.68
N LEU A 159 -18.73 21.48 -5.43
CA LEU A 159 -18.32 21.99 -6.75
C LEU A 159 -17.91 23.47 -6.76
N TRP A 160 -17.89 24.14 -5.61
CA TRP A 160 -17.66 25.58 -5.49
C TRP A 160 -16.55 25.92 -4.49
N ALA A 161 -15.72 26.91 -4.84
CA ALA A 161 -14.65 27.44 -3.99
C ALA A 161 -15.19 28.32 -2.84
N ASP A 162 -14.40 28.50 -1.78
CA ASP A 162 -14.84 29.15 -0.53
C ASP A 162 -15.33 30.59 -0.72
N ASP A 163 -14.76 31.30 -1.69
CA ASP A 163 -15.06 32.68 -2.07
C ASP A 163 -16.29 32.84 -3.00
N ALA A 164 -16.91 31.74 -3.43
CA ALA A 164 -18.03 31.78 -4.37
C ALA A 164 -19.26 32.55 -3.82
N PRO A 165 -19.98 33.34 -4.66
CA PRO A 165 -21.23 33.99 -4.26
C PRO A 165 -22.30 33.01 -3.77
N ALA A 166 -23.15 33.42 -2.83
CA ALA A 166 -24.18 32.57 -2.22
C ALA A 166 -25.14 31.94 -3.25
N GLU A 167 -25.51 32.68 -4.29
CA GLU A 167 -26.36 32.16 -5.39
C GLU A 167 -25.66 31.06 -6.18
N LYS A 168 -24.35 31.19 -6.43
CA LYS A 168 -23.52 30.16 -7.09
C LYS A 168 -23.46 28.90 -6.21
N LYS A 169 -23.16 29.05 -4.91
CA LYS A 169 -23.13 27.93 -3.95
C LYS A 169 -24.43 27.13 -3.94
N LYS A 170 -25.56 27.81 -3.73
CA LYS A 170 -26.89 27.19 -3.71
C LYS A 170 -27.21 26.43 -5.00
N ARG A 171 -26.86 26.99 -6.17
CA ARG A 171 -27.10 26.32 -7.45
C ARG A 171 -26.27 25.05 -7.59
N PHE A 172 -24.98 25.11 -7.25
CA PHE A 172 -24.08 23.95 -7.36
C PHE A 172 -24.40 22.87 -6.31
N ASP A 173 -24.91 23.24 -5.13
CA ASP A 173 -25.44 22.29 -4.15
C ASP A 173 -26.66 21.55 -4.69
N THR A 174 -27.61 22.28 -5.32
CA THR A 174 -28.75 21.65 -5.99
C THR A 174 -28.28 20.69 -7.08
N ILE A 175 -27.34 21.09 -7.93
CA ILE A 175 -26.77 20.24 -8.98
C ILE A 175 -26.10 19.00 -8.40
N SER A 176 -25.33 19.15 -7.31
CA SER A 176 -24.69 18.03 -6.65
C SER A 176 -25.72 17.03 -6.12
N SER A 177 -26.76 17.52 -5.44
CA SER A 177 -27.82 16.67 -4.88
C SER A 177 -28.71 15.96 -5.91
N GLN A 178 -28.81 16.49 -7.12
CA GLN A 178 -29.67 15.97 -8.19
C GLN A 178 -28.93 15.07 -9.19
N THR A 179 -27.61 14.91 -9.03
CA THR A 179 -26.80 14.10 -9.95
C THR A 179 -25.92 13.13 -9.17
N THR A 180 -25.17 12.28 -9.88
CA THR A 180 -24.28 11.29 -9.28
C THR A 180 -23.19 11.90 -8.38
N HIS A 181 -22.89 13.20 -8.49
CA HIS A 181 -21.98 13.90 -7.58
C HIS A 181 -22.33 13.71 -6.10
N GLY A 182 -23.62 13.78 -5.76
CA GLY A 182 -24.03 13.76 -4.36
C GLY A 182 -23.75 12.43 -3.65
N LYS A 183 -23.85 11.31 -4.38
CA LYS A 183 -23.68 9.97 -3.82
C LYS A 183 -22.35 9.31 -4.19
N LEU A 184 -21.91 9.48 -5.43
CA LEU A 184 -20.71 8.83 -5.97
C LEU A 184 -19.49 9.75 -5.98
N GLY A 185 -19.64 11.04 -5.65
CA GLY A 185 -18.54 11.99 -5.68
C GLY A 185 -18.09 12.43 -7.08
N PHE A 186 -18.71 11.93 -8.15
CA PHE A 186 -18.38 12.32 -9.53
C PHE A 186 -19.59 12.33 -10.47
N ARG A 187 -19.44 12.92 -11.67
CA ARG A 187 -20.42 12.85 -12.77
C ARG A 187 -19.75 12.92 -14.14
N ILE A 188 -20.29 12.19 -15.11
CA ILE A 188 -19.96 12.35 -16.53
C ILE A 188 -20.35 13.76 -17.00
N SER A 189 -19.38 14.61 -17.33
CA SER A 189 -19.61 15.96 -17.86
C SER A 189 -19.94 15.96 -19.35
N GLY A 190 -19.42 14.98 -20.08
CA GLY A 190 -19.62 14.79 -21.50
C GLY A 190 -18.75 13.66 -22.01
N MET A 191 -19.16 13.02 -23.09
CA MET A 191 -18.35 12.01 -23.78
C MET A 191 -18.59 12.02 -25.29
N ARG A 192 -17.54 11.67 -26.03
CA ARG A 192 -17.52 11.51 -27.49
C ARG A 192 -17.04 10.10 -27.79
N VAL A 193 -17.87 9.33 -28.50
CA VAL A 193 -17.63 7.90 -28.74
C VAL A 193 -17.76 7.60 -30.22
N TYR A 194 -16.68 7.13 -30.84
CA TYR A 194 -16.61 6.71 -32.23
C TYR A 194 -17.57 5.54 -32.45
N GLN A 195 -18.48 5.71 -33.40
CA GLN A 195 -19.57 4.80 -33.73
C GLN A 195 -20.39 4.35 -32.52
N GLY A 196 -20.49 5.17 -31.46
CA GLY A 196 -20.96 4.81 -30.11
C GLY A 196 -22.44 4.40 -29.95
N SER A 197 -23.09 4.05 -31.05
CA SER A 197 -24.47 3.59 -31.15
C SER A 197 -24.62 2.72 -32.40
N GLU A 198 -25.42 1.66 -32.34
CA GLU A 198 -25.76 0.83 -33.50
C GLU A 198 -26.62 1.60 -34.54
N ASP A 199 -27.19 2.74 -34.15
CA ASP A 199 -27.96 3.62 -35.03
C ASP A 199 -27.05 4.69 -35.65
N GLU A 200 -26.68 4.50 -36.92
CA GLU A 200 -25.85 5.43 -37.69
C GLU A 200 -26.42 6.85 -37.77
N SER A 201 -27.74 7.03 -37.60
CA SER A 201 -28.37 8.36 -37.64
C SER A 201 -27.99 9.26 -36.46
N THR A 202 -27.39 8.68 -35.42
CA THR A 202 -26.94 9.39 -34.21
C THR A 202 -25.50 9.89 -34.32
N TRP A 203 -24.79 9.56 -35.41
CA TRP A 203 -23.40 9.91 -35.61
C TRP A 203 -23.27 11.31 -36.24
N ASP A 204 -22.21 12.03 -35.86
CA ASP A 204 -21.78 13.25 -36.55
C ASP A 204 -21.08 12.93 -37.88
N ASP A 205 -20.69 13.97 -38.62
CA ASP A 205 -20.01 13.85 -39.92
C ASP A 205 -18.66 13.09 -39.84
N GLU A 206 -18.10 12.92 -38.64
CA GLU A 206 -16.85 12.19 -38.38
C GLU A 206 -17.07 10.77 -37.83
N GLY A 207 -18.34 10.36 -37.67
CA GLY A 207 -18.74 9.04 -37.19
C GLY A 207 -18.85 8.93 -35.67
N TYR A 208 -18.97 10.01 -34.92
CA TYR A 208 -19.03 10.00 -33.46
C TYR A 208 -20.43 10.26 -32.91
N THR A 209 -20.78 9.59 -31.81
CA THR A 209 -21.93 9.92 -30.97
C THR A 209 -21.48 10.86 -29.85
N ILE A 210 -22.10 12.03 -29.74
CA ILE A 210 -21.81 13.03 -28.71
C ILE A 210 -22.86 12.98 -27.61
N TYR A 211 -22.39 12.81 -26.37
CA TYR A 211 -23.19 12.85 -25.17
C TYR A 211 -22.80 14.09 -24.37
N ASP A 212 -23.70 15.06 -24.31
CA ASP A 212 -23.41 16.36 -23.73
C ASP A 212 -23.59 16.42 -22.19
N LYS A 213 -23.48 17.62 -21.64
CA LYS A 213 -23.69 17.87 -20.20
C LYS A 213 -25.08 17.47 -19.69
N ASP A 214 -26.10 17.48 -20.55
CA ASP A 214 -27.47 17.20 -20.16
C ASP A 214 -27.68 15.69 -20.07
N PHE A 215 -26.99 14.90 -20.88
CA PHE A 215 -26.89 13.44 -20.70
C PHE A 215 -26.43 13.08 -19.29
N GLY A 216 -25.29 13.64 -18.85
CA GLY A 216 -24.77 13.36 -17.51
C GLY A 216 -25.62 13.89 -16.36
N ARG A 217 -26.42 14.95 -16.58
CA ARG A 217 -27.24 15.59 -15.54
C ARG A 217 -28.65 15.04 -15.42
N LEU A 218 -29.25 14.62 -16.53
CA LEU A 218 -30.67 14.27 -16.62
C LEU A 218 -30.88 12.78 -16.87
N THR A 219 -29.91 12.09 -17.48
CA THR A 219 -30.04 10.69 -17.91
C THR A 219 -29.23 9.74 -17.02
N VAL A 220 -28.00 10.12 -16.65
CA VAL A 220 -27.12 9.29 -15.83
C VAL A 220 -27.50 9.40 -14.35
N ASN A 221 -27.63 8.25 -13.68
CA ASN A 221 -27.96 8.09 -12.27
C ASN A 221 -27.24 6.87 -11.68
N ASP A 222 -27.43 6.61 -10.39
CA ASP A 222 -26.70 5.56 -9.65
C ASP A 222 -26.92 4.16 -10.24
N ASP A 223 -28.10 3.89 -10.82
CA ASP A 223 -28.46 2.55 -11.32
C ASP A 223 -27.86 2.28 -12.71
N ASN A 224 -27.58 3.31 -13.50
CA ASN A 224 -27.15 3.20 -14.90
C ASN A 224 -25.75 3.79 -15.19
N VAL A 225 -25.04 4.27 -14.17
CA VAL A 225 -23.71 4.85 -14.33
C VAL A 225 -22.73 3.85 -14.95
N VAL A 226 -22.77 2.59 -14.52
CA VAL A 226 -21.92 1.50 -15.06
C VAL A 226 -22.21 1.28 -16.54
N ASP A 227 -23.49 1.27 -16.94
CA ASP A 227 -23.88 1.13 -18.34
C ASP A 227 -23.45 2.33 -19.19
N SER A 228 -23.35 3.52 -18.58
CA SER A 228 -22.83 4.71 -19.26
C SER A 228 -21.33 4.63 -19.53
N PHE A 229 -20.53 4.09 -18.59
CA PHE A 229 -19.12 3.76 -18.86
C PHE A 229 -18.97 2.59 -19.84
N ARG A 230 -19.88 1.62 -19.83
CA ARG A 230 -19.87 0.55 -20.83
C ARG A 230 -20.09 1.08 -22.24
N LYS A 231 -20.98 2.07 -22.42
CA LYS A 231 -21.18 2.75 -23.71
C LYS A 231 -19.94 3.51 -24.18
N PHE A 232 -19.11 3.97 -23.25
CA PHE A 232 -17.85 4.63 -23.59
C PHE A 232 -16.79 3.62 -24.09
N VAL A 233 -16.66 2.47 -23.43
CA VAL A 233 -15.58 1.50 -23.72
C VAL A 233 -15.98 0.43 -24.74
N PHE A 234 -17.13 -0.21 -24.55
CA PHE A 234 -17.53 -1.39 -25.32
C PHE A 234 -18.40 -0.97 -26.50
N ASN A 235 -17.85 -1.06 -27.70
CA ASN A 235 -18.56 -0.73 -28.91
C ASN A 235 -18.31 -1.74 -30.02
N LYS A 236 -19.32 -2.58 -30.27
CA LYS A 236 -19.28 -3.60 -31.32
C LYS A 236 -19.24 -3.01 -32.73
N ALA A 237 -19.88 -1.87 -32.97
CA ALA A 237 -19.91 -1.24 -34.28
C ALA A 237 -18.50 -0.80 -34.70
N ALA A 238 -17.71 -0.30 -33.73
CA ALA A 238 -16.33 0.12 -33.91
C ALA A 238 -15.30 -1.02 -33.80
N GLY A 239 -15.73 -2.28 -33.64
CA GLY A 239 -14.82 -3.42 -33.51
C GLY A 239 -14.16 -3.59 -32.13
N VAL A 240 -14.56 -2.83 -31.10
CA VAL A 240 -14.04 -3.00 -29.73
C VAL A 240 -14.83 -4.11 -29.03
N ASP A 241 -14.25 -5.30 -29.00
CA ASP A 241 -14.85 -6.48 -28.40
C ASP A 241 -14.73 -6.52 -26.86
N GLN A 242 -15.15 -7.64 -26.25
CA GLN A 242 -15.16 -7.76 -24.80
C GLN A 242 -13.75 -7.87 -24.20
N GLU A 243 -12.78 -8.37 -24.95
CA GLU A 243 -11.41 -8.60 -24.50
C GLU A 243 -10.60 -7.29 -24.53
N LEU A 244 -10.61 -6.60 -25.68
CA LEU A 244 -10.02 -5.28 -25.83
C LEU A 244 -10.60 -4.28 -24.83
N GLY A 245 -11.93 -4.28 -24.66
CA GLY A 245 -12.60 -3.40 -23.71
C GLY A 245 -12.20 -3.69 -22.25
N ARG A 246 -12.00 -4.96 -21.87
CA ARG A 246 -11.50 -5.35 -20.54
C ARG A 246 -10.06 -4.91 -20.32
N ALA A 247 -9.21 -5.02 -21.34
CA ALA A 247 -7.84 -4.55 -21.27
C ALA A 247 -7.77 -3.03 -21.03
N VAL A 248 -8.53 -2.25 -21.79
CA VAL A 248 -8.63 -0.78 -21.63
C VAL A 248 -9.17 -0.42 -20.24
N CYS A 249 -10.20 -1.11 -19.74
CA CYS A 249 -10.72 -0.88 -18.39
C CYS A 249 -9.67 -1.18 -17.32
N SER A 250 -8.92 -2.28 -17.47
CA SER A 250 -7.87 -2.66 -16.52
C SER A 250 -6.75 -1.62 -16.48
N ALA A 251 -6.39 -1.08 -17.65
CA ALA A 251 -5.41 -0.01 -17.77
C ALA A 251 -5.88 1.29 -17.11
N PHE A 252 -7.11 1.74 -17.38
CA PHE A 252 -7.69 2.90 -16.69
C PHE A 252 -7.79 2.72 -15.17
N VAL A 253 -8.08 1.51 -14.68
CA VAL A 253 -8.11 1.24 -13.24
C VAL A 253 -6.73 1.44 -12.60
N ARG A 254 -5.64 1.00 -13.26
CA ARG A 254 -4.27 1.21 -12.76
C ARG A 254 -3.92 2.69 -12.67
N ASP A 255 -4.20 3.46 -13.71
CA ASP A 255 -3.91 4.90 -13.71
C ASP A 255 -4.80 5.66 -12.71
N LEU A 256 -6.07 5.23 -12.54
CA LEU A 256 -6.95 5.84 -11.55
C LEU A 256 -6.45 5.60 -10.13
N GLN A 257 -5.93 4.41 -9.82
CA GLN A 257 -5.28 4.11 -8.54
C GLN A 257 -4.05 4.99 -8.31
N ARG A 258 -3.24 5.22 -9.35
CA ARG A 258 -2.10 6.15 -9.28
C ARG A 258 -2.57 7.58 -8.99
N ILE A 259 -3.62 8.05 -9.66
CA ILE A 259 -4.21 9.37 -9.40
C ILE A 259 -4.72 9.46 -7.96
N GLU A 260 -5.43 8.44 -7.46
CA GLU A 260 -5.89 8.38 -6.07
C GLU A 260 -4.72 8.50 -5.08
N GLN A 261 -3.63 7.75 -5.30
CA GLN A 261 -2.43 7.82 -4.47
C GLN A 261 -1.79 9.21 -4.46
N VAL A 262 -1.66 9.84 -5.63
CA VAL A 262 -1.09 11.20 -5.76
C VAL A 262 -1.98 12.24 -5.08
N LEU A 263 -3.30 12.13 -5.23
CA LEU A 263 -4.26 13.00 -4.55
C LEU A 263 -4.28 12.82 -3.03
N ALA A 264 -4.05 11.60 -2.55
CA ALA A 264 -3.97 11.29 -1.12
C ALA A 264 -2.64 11.75 -0.49
N SER A 265 -1.54 11.74 -1.25
CA SER A 265 -0.22 12.16 -0.77
C SER A 265 0.01 13.67 -0.80
N HIS A 266 -0.81 14.42 -1.55
CA HIS A 266 -0.67 15.87 -1.72
C HIS A 266 -1.82 16.65 -1.08
N GLU A 267 -1.48 17.64 -0.27
CA GLU A 267 -2.47 18.52 0.36
C GLU A 267 -2.91 19.60 -0.64
N THR A 268 -3.97 19.30 -1.39
CA THR A 268 -4.58 20.22 -2.37
C THR A 268 -6.04 20.50 -2.01
N ARG A 269 -6.63 21.54 -2.60
CA ARG A 269 -8.08 21.76 -2.61
C ARG A 269 -8.50 22.09 -4.02
N MET A 270 -9.33 21.24 -4.60
CA MET A 270 -9.81 21.37 -5.97
C MET A 270 -11.33 21.35 -5.99
N TYR A 271 -11.91 22.27 -6.77
CA TYR A 271 -13.35 22.34 -6.95
C TYR A 271 -13.68 22.30 -8.44
N SER A 272 -14.50 21.33 -8.83
CA SER A 272 -14.87 21.08 -10.23
C SER A 272 -13.69 20.69 -11.15
N SER A 273 -12.66 20.03 -10.62
CA SER A 273 -11.66 19.32 -11.43
C SER A 273 -12.29 18.12 -12.12
N SER A 274 -11.64 17.60 -13.16
CA SER A 274 -12.14 16.48 -13.96
C SER A 274 -11.05 15.45 -14.26
N LEU A 275 -11.44 14.19 -14.41
CA LEU A 275 -10.64 13.14 -15.02
C LEU A 275 -11.00 13.05 -16.51
N LEU A 276 -9.98 13.11 -17.37
CA LEU A 276 -10.11 12.99 -18.82
C LEU A 276 -9.63 11.61 -19.24
N PHE A 277 -10.57 10.75 -19.62
CA PHE A 277 -10.33 9.41 -20.15
C PHE A 277 -10.28 9.49 -21.67
N ILE A 278 -9.21 8.97 -22.27
CA ILE A 278 -9.03 8.89 -23.72
C ILE A 278 -8.53 7.49 -24.07
N PHE A 279 -9.10 6.87 -25.10
CA PHE A 279 -8.54 5.65 -25.69
C PHE A 279 -8.83 5.55 -27.19
N GLU A 280 -8.11 4.67 -27.88
CA GLU A 280 -8.34 4.39 -29.30
C GLU A 280 -9.68 3.68 -29.49
N GLY A 281 -10.63 4.37 -30.13
CA GLY A 281 -12.01 3.90 -30.31
C GLY A 281 -12.22 3.00 -31.52
N ASP A 282 -11.27 2.95 -32.46
CA ASP A 282 -11.28 2.03 -33.60
C ASP A 282 -10.63 0.70 -33.19
N GLY A 283 -11.40 -0.39 -33.14
CA GLY A 283 -10.99 -1.68 -32.59
C GLY A 283 -9.76 -2.29 -33.29
N ASP A 284 -9.69 -2.15 -34.62
CA ASP A 284 -8.53 -2.63 -35.38
C ASP A 284 -7.26 -1.83 -35.03
N ALA A 285 -7.39 -0.52 -34.90
CA ALA A 285 -6.27 0.35 -34.52
C ALA A 285 -5.84 0.13 -33.06
N LEU A 286 -6.80 -0.13 -32.17
CA LEU A 286 -6.56 -0.46 -30.77
C LEU A 286 -5.80 -1.79 -30.63
N ALA A 287 -6.22 -2.83 -31.35
CA ALA A 287 -5.55 -4.13 -31.36
C ALA A 287 -4.10 -4.02 -31.88
N SER A 288 -3.91 -3.36 -33.03
CA SER A 288 -2.56 -3.14 -33.57
C SER A 288 -1.67 -2.28 -32.67
N ALA A 289 -2.23 -1.32 -31.93
CA ALA A 289 -1.46 -0.52 -30.98
C ALA A 289 -1.03 -1.34 -29.75
N ILE A 290 -1.89 -2.25 -29.27
CA ILE A 290 -1.58 -3.18 -28.18
C ILE A 290 -0.46 -4.14 -28.58
N GLU A 291 -0.59 -4.78 -29.74
CA GLU A 291 0.39 -5.73 -30.28
C GLU A 291 1.78 -5.10 -30.42
N LYS A 292 1.87 -3.94 -31.07
CA LYS A 292 3.14 -3.19 -31.22
C LYS A 292 3.78 -2.81 -29.90
N ASN A 293 2.98 -2.43 -28.90
CA ASN A 293 3.51 -2.09 -27.58
C ASN A 293 4.06 -3.34 -26.87
N ASN A 294 3.44 -4.51 -27.02
CA ASN A 294 3.95 -5.76 -26.46
C ASN A 294 5.28 -6.17 -27.10
N GLU A 295 5.38 -6.12 -28.43
CA GLU A 295 6.61 -6.46 -29.17
C GLU A 295 7.81 -5.61 -28.73
N ILE A 296 7.60 -4.31 -28.49
CA ILE A 296 8.66 -3.40 -28.05
C ILE A 296 9.08 -3.71 -26.61
N MET A 297 8.13 -4.03 -25.71
CA MET A 297 8.46 -4.41 -24.33
C MET A 297 9.25 -5.71 -24.25
N GLU A 298 8.94 -6.69 -25.10
CA GLU A 298 9.69 -7.95 -25.16
C GLU A 298 11.13 -7.72 -25.63
N ARG A 299 11.35 -6.85 -26.62
CA ARG A 299 12.70 -6.45 -27.09
C ARG A 299 13.52 -5.74 -26.01
N ASP A 300 12.93 -4.78 -25.28
CA ASP A 300 13.60 -4.07 -24.18
C ASP A 300 13.97 -5.01 -23.02
N SER A 301 13.13 -6.00 -22.72
CA SER A 301 13.40 -6.99 -21.68
C SER A 301 14.61 -7.88 -22.03
N ALA A 302 14.79 -8.23 -23.30
CA ALA A 302 15.87 -9.07 -23.79
C ALA A 302 17.25 -8.36 -23.78
N GLU A 303 17.30 -7.04 -24.00
CA GLU A 303 18.56 -6.27 -24.00
C GLU A 303 19.12 -6.01 -22.58
N SER A 304 18.27 -6.04 -21.55
CA SER A 304 18.67 -5.78 -20.15
C SER A 304 19.61 -6.85 -19.54
N TYR A 305 19.72 -8.03 -20.16
CA TYR A 305 20.49 -9.17 -19.64
C TYR A 305 21.96 -9.24 -20.08
N THR A 306 22.50 -8.27 -20.84
CA THR A 306 23.83 -8.43 -21.48
C THR A 306 24.93 -7.39 -21.14
N CYS A 307 24.76 -6.42 -20.23
CA CYS A 307 25.86 -5.50 -19.85
C CYS A 307 25.99 -5.14 -18.35
N PRO A 308 27.22 -5.05 -17.78
CA PRO A 308 27.49 -4.61 -16.41
C PRO A 308 27.55 -3.07 -16.26
N PRO A 309 27.50 -2.51 -15.03
CA PRO A 309 27.11 -1.11 -14.81
C PRO A 309 28.27 -0.13 -15.03
N VAL A 310 28.05 0.86 -15.91
CA VAL A 310 28.85 2.09 -15.97
C VAL A 310 27.91 3.29 -15.94
N GLU A 311 28.25 4.26 -15.10
CA GLU A 311 27.57 5.55 -14.90
C GLU A 311 27.12 6.19 -16.23
N ARG A 312 25.81 6.18 -16.51
CA ARG A 312 25.22 6.97 -17.59
C ARG A 312 24.61 8.24 -17.03
N THR A 313 25.32 9.34 -17.25
CA THR A 313 24.87 10.71 -17.06
C THR A 313 23.73 11.08 -18.03
N ASN A 314 22.63 11.60 -17.48
CA ASN A 314 21.64 12.50 -18.10
C ASN A 314 21.37 12.36 -19.61
N MET A 315 20.45 11.47 -19.97
CA MET A 315 19.50 11.74 -21.05
C MET A 315 18.07 11.49 -20.55
N ARG A 316 17.24 12.55 -20.61
CA ARG A 316 15.79 12.52 -20.40
C ARG A 316 15.14 11.53 -21.39
N LEU A 317 14.76 10.36 -20.92
CA LEU A 317 13.57 9.64 -21.36
C LEU A 317 12.63 9.61 -20.14
N ASP A 318 11.81 10.64 -20.01
CA ASP A 318 10.93 10.81 -18.86
C ASP A 318 9.70 9.89 -19.04
N ASN A 319 9.62 8.83 -18.22
CA ASN A 319 8.42 8.20 -17.64
C ASN A 319 7.10 8.12 -18.46
N ARG A 320 7.10 7.45 -19.61
CA ARG A 320 5.89 6.75 -20.10
C ARG A 320 6.03 5.26 -19.79
N MET A 321 5.87 4.89 -18.52
CA MET A 321 5.93 3.50 -18.07
C MET A 321 4.57 2.80 -18.26
N ASP A 322 4.67 1.61 -18.85
CA ASP A 322 3.83 0.42 -18.68
C ASP A 322 2.40 0.43 -19.25
N SER A 323 2.31 0.26 -20.57
CA SER A 323 1.09 -0.20 -21.24
C SER A 323 1.06 -1.73 -21.41
N GLY A 324 1.50 -2.50 -20.40
CA GLY A 324 1.35 -3.96 -20.38
C GLY A 324 -0.11 -4.38 -20.52
N ILE A 325 -0.46 -4.82 -21.73
CA ILE A 325 -1.70 -5.51 -22.09
C ILE A 325 -1.27 -6.76 -22.85
N VAL A 326 -0.95 -7.82 -22.12
CA VAL A 326 -0.60 -9.11 -22.73
C VAL A 326 -1.90 -9.77 -23.20
N LEU A 327 -2.02 -9.99 -24.51
CA LEU A 327 -2.93 -10.96 -25.09
C LEU A 327 -2.08 -12.17 -25.48
N GLU A 328 -2.41 -13.34 -24.96
CA GLU A 328 -1.75 -14.60 -25.30
C GLU A 328 -2.25 -15.05 -26.68
N ASP A 329 -1.42 -15.04 -27.71
CA ASP A 329 -1.55 -15.95 -28.86
C ASP A 329 -0.20 -16.07 -29.62
N GLU A 330 0.17 -17.31 -29.96
CA GLU A 330 1.35 -17.70 -30.76
C GLU A 330 1.03 -17.53 -32.26
N ASP A 331 1.91 -16.89 -33.06
CA ASP A 331 2.26 -17.32 -34.43
C ASP A 331 3.38 -16.44 -35.07
N ASP A 332 4.32 -17.10 -35.77
CA ASP A 332 5.51 -16.58 -36.47
C ASP A 332 5.21 -15.64 -37.66
N PHE A 333 5.95 -14.51 -37.82
CA PHE A 333 6.27 -13.91 -39.15
C PHE A 333 7.60 -13.12 -39.20
N GLU A 334 8.21 -13.13 -40.39
CA GLU A 334 9.54 -12.61 -40.77
C GLU A 334 9.60 -11.10 -41.15
N ASP A 335 10.80 -10.54 -40.97
CA ASP A 335 11.55 -9.48 -41.69
C ASP A 335 11.29 -7.95 -41.54
N ASP A 336 12.43 -7.26 -41.31
CA ASP A 336 12.92 -5.93 -41.72
C ASP A 336 11.96 -4.71 -41.85
N GLU A 337 12.20 -3.64 -41.08
CA GLU A 337 12.13 -2.22 -41.55
C GLU A 337 12.63 -1.17 -40.52
N ASP A 338 13.51 -0.29 -41.01
CA ASP A 338 13.94 1.08 -40.65
C ASP A 338 13.83 1.66 -39.20
N GLU A 339 14.98 2.15 -38.71
CA GLU A 339 15.27 2.65 -37.35
C GLU A 339 14.88 4.14 -37.09
N ASP A 340 13.93 4.71 -37.84
CA ASP A 340 13.55 6.12 -37.76
C ASP A 340 12.05 6.29 -37.40
N ASP A 341 11.72 6.23 -36.10
CA ASP A 341 10.61 6.90 -35.37
C ASP A 341 10.10 6.05 -34.17
N LEU A 342 10.88 6.01 -33.08
CA LEU A 342 10.50 5.35 -31.81
C LEU A 342 9.44 6.14 -31.01
N GLN A 343 8.25 6.37 -31.58
CA GLN A 343 7.11 6.92 -30.85
C GLN A 343 6.02 5.85 -30.71
N LEU A 344 5.90 5.29 -29.50
CA LEU A 344 4.94 4.23 -29.19
C LEU A 344 3.51 4.65 -29.57
N PRO A 345 2.73 3.80 -30.25
CA PRO A 345 1.33 4.08 -30.54
C PRO A 345 0.53 4.24 -29.23
N GLN A 346 -0.28 5.30 -29.15
CA GLN A 346 -1.07 5.59 -27.96
C GLN A 346 -2.32 4.72 -27.91
N ILE A 347 -2.43 3.89 -26.87
CA ILE A 347 -3.58 3.00 -26.63
C ILE A 347 -4.65 3.74 -25.81
N TYR A 348 -4.22 4.38 -24.71
CA TYR A 348 -5.09 5.10 -23.79
C TYR A 348 -4.31 6.20 -23.04
N THR A 349 -5.04 7.13 -22.44
CA THR A 349 -4.51 8.20 -21.60
C THR A 349 -5.55 8.61 -20.56
N LEU A 350 -5.15 8.70 -19.29
CA LEU A 350 -5.96 9.24 -18.22
C LEU A 350 -5.24 10.42 -17.57
N LYS A 351 -5.88 11.60 -17.54
CA LYS A 351 -5.30 12.83 -16.99
C LYS A 351 -6.26 13.59 -16.09
N LEU A 352 -5.74 14.16 -15.01
CA LEU A 352 -6.45 15.13 -14.17
C LEU A 352 -6.37 16.52 -14.84
N ILE A 353 -7.51 17.17 -15.00
CA ILE A 353 -7.67 18.46 -15.70
C ILE A 353 -8.57 19.43 -14.91
N ASP A 354 -8.69 20.66 -15.43
CA ASP A 354 -9.54 21.74 -14.91
C ASP A 354 -9.12 22.30 -13.53
N PHE A 355 -8.04 23.09 -13.50
CA PHE A 355 -7.43 23.63 -12.28
C PHE A 355 -7.83 25.08 -11.94
N ALA A 356 -8.89 25.61 -12.54
CA ALA A 356 -9.33 27.00 -12.34
C ALA A 356 -9.69 27.35 -10.88
N HIS A 357 -10.02 26.35 -10.07
CA HIS A 357 -10.30 26.49 -8.65
C HIS A 357 -9.49 25.46 -7.83
N ALA A 358 -8.21 25.30 -8.17
CA ALA A 358 -7.27 24.40 -7.51
C ALA A 358 -6.17 25.19 -6.79
N ASN A 359 -5.83 24.79 -5.56
CA ASN A 359 -4.72 25.36 -4.79
C ASN A 359 -4.01 24.28 -3.96
N PHE A 360 -2.71 24.44 -3.75
CA PHE A 360 -1.96 23.69 -2.74
C PHE A 360 -2.23 24.28 -1.35
N THR A 361 -2.53 23.43 -0.36
CA THR A 361 -2.91 23.83 1.00
C THR A 361 -2.13 23.04 2.06
N PRO A 362 -0.82 23.30 2.24
CA PRO A 362 -0.02 22.58 3.21
C PRO A 362 -0.56 22.69 4.65
N GLY A 363 -0.61 21.58 5.39
CA GLY A 363 -1.11 21.45 6.76
C GLY A 363 -2.61 21.20 6.90
N HIS A 364 -3.35 21.01 5.80
CA HIS A 364 -4.81 20.82 5.81
C HIS A 364 -5.25 19.37 5.54
N GLY A 365 -4.33 18.43 5.35
CA GLY A 365 -4.64 17.05 4.98
C GLY A 365 -5.15 16.89 3.54
N PRO A 366 -5.41 15.65 3.10
CA PRO A 366 -5.81 15.33 1.73
C PRO A 366 -7.18 15.92 1.35
N ASP A 367 -7.43 16.06 0.04
CA ASP A 367 -8.71 16.58 -0.48
C ASP A 367 -9.80 15.49 -0.50
N GLU A 368 -10.39 15.22 0.67
CA GLU A 368 -11.48 14.24 0.83
C GLU A 368 -12.65 14.47 -0.16
N ASN A 369 -12.89 15.72 -0.56
CA ASN A 369 -13.93 16.05 -1.53
C ASN A 369 -13.66 15.44 -2.90
N THR A 370 -12.44 15.62 -3.40
CA THR A 370 -12.02 15.09 -4.71
C THR A 370 -11.79 13.58 -4.63
N LEU A 371 -11.20 13.10 -3.53
CA LEU A 371 -10.98 11.67 -3.28
C LEU A 371 -12.27 10.87 -3.23
N THR A 372 -13.36 11.39 -2.68
CA THR A 372 -14.66 10.67 -2.65
C THR A 372 -15.12 10.22 -4.04
N GLY A 373 -14.81 10.99 -5.10
CA GLY A 373 -15.16 10.66 -6.49
C GLY A 373 -14.11 9.83 -7.25
N ALA A 374 -12.88 9.78 -6.75
CA ALA A 374 -11.77 9.03 -7.35
C ALA A 374 -11.48 7.71 -6.62
N ALA A 375 -11.88 7.60 -5.35
CA ALA A 375 -11.60 6.47 -4.48
C ALA A 375 -12.42 5.24 -4.89
N VAL A 376 -11.73 4.12 -5.04
CA VAL A 376 -12.34 2.84 -5.35
C VAL A 376 -12.88 2.20 -4.07
N SER A 377 -14.09 2.55 -3.64
CA SER A 377 -14.77 1.78 -2.58
C SER A 377 -15.15 0.41 -3.14
N SER A 378 -14.35 -0.60 -2.77
CA SER A 378 -14.48 -2.00 -3.21
C SER A 378 -15.26 -2.84 -2.20
N THR A 379 -16.12 -2.19 -1.40
CA THR A 379 -16.85 -2.86 -0.34
C THR A 379 -17.73 -3.98 -0.90
N ARG A 380 -17.42 -5.22 -0.56
CA ARG A 380 -18.15 -6.42 -0.96
C ARG A 380 -18.56 -7.25 0.26
N THR A 381 -19.65 -8.01 0.12
CA THR A 381 -20.10 -8.95 1.16
C THR A 381 -19.79 -10.38 0.75
N ILE A 382 -19.28 -11.17 1.67
CA ILE A 382 -18.98 -12.60 1.50
C ILE A 382 -19.79 -13.40 2.51
N SER A 383 -20.62 -14.32 2.03
CA SER A 383 -21.37 -15.25 2.89
C SER A 383 -20.66 -16.60 2.94
N LEU A 384 -20.28 -17.05 4.14
CA LEU A 384 -19.66 -18.34 4.38
C LEU A 384 -20.64 -19.30 5.03
N ARG A 385 -20.70 -20.54 4.51
CA ARG A 385 -21.49 -21.62 5.14
C ARG A 385 -20.73 -22.25 6.32
N PRO A 386 -21.41 -23.02 7.18
CA PRO A 386 -20.74 -23.74 8.27
C PRO A 386 -19.54 -24.56 7.79
N ALA A 387 -18.44 -24.46 8.52
CA ALA A 387 -17.14 -25.07 8.26
C ALA A 387 -16.42 -24.59 6.99
N TRP A 388 -16.86 -23.52 6.33
CA TRP A 388 -16.13 -22.92 5.21
C TRP A 388 -15.10 -21.91 5.70
N GLU A 389 -14.11 -21.64 4.85
CA GLU A 389 -13.12 -20.61 5.11
C GLU A 389 -12.94 -19.69 3.90
N TRP A 390 -12.77 -18.40 4.15
CA TRP A 390 -12.34 -17.43 3.15
C TRP A 390 -10.83 -17.24 3.26
N ARG A 391 -10.12 -17.47 2.16
CA ARG A 391 -8.66 -17.33 2.05
C ARG A 391 -8.38 -16.04 1.29
N PHE A 392 -7.45 -15.22 1.78
CA PHE A 392 -7.17 -13.93 1.18
C PHE A 392 -5.69 -13.56 1.31
N GLN A 393 -5.21 -12.78 0.35
CA GLN A 393 -3.85 -12.27 0.29
C GLN A 393 -3.90 -10.76 0.06
N VAL A 394 -3.27 -10.01 0.95
CA VAL A 394 -3.18 -8.55 0.90
C VAL A 394 -1.73 -8.17 0.61
N PRO A 395 -1.43 -7.49 -0.51
CA PRO A 395 -0.07 -7.07 -0.80
C PRO A 395 0.39 -6.02 0.22
N PRO A 396 1.70 -5.98 0.52
CA PRO A 396 2.28 -4.90 1.31
C PRO A 396 2.02 -3.52 0.68
N GLY A 397 1.79 -2.51 1.51
CA GLY A 397 1.40 -1.16 1.08
C GLY A 397 -0.09 -0.96 0.81
N SER A 398 -0.87 -2.04 0.71
CA SER A 398 -2.34 -1.99 0.64
C SER A 398 -2.97 -2.39 1.97
N SER A 399 -4.23 -2.01 2.17
CA SER A 399 -4.99 -2.43 3.35
C SER A 399 -6.37 -2.98 2.99
N LEU A 400 -6.80 -3.94 3.79
CA LEU A 400 -8.08 -4.62 3.70
C LEU A 400 -8.79 -4.49 5.04
N THR A 401 -9.97 -3.90 5.06
CA THR A 401 -10.83 -3.82 6.25
C THR A 401 -11.91 -4.90 6.20
N LEU A 402 -12.00 -5.71 7.24
CA LEU A 402 -12.98 -6.76 7.42
C LEU A 402 -13.89 -6.47 8.61
N LYS A 403 -15.20 -6.69 8.45
CA LYS A 403 -16.17 -6.72 9.54
C LYS A 403 -17.03 -7.96 9.45
N VAL A 404 -17.30 -8.62 10.58
CA VAL A 404 -18.29 -9.69 10.65
C VAL A 404 -19.68 -9.06 10.84
N LEU A 405 -20.58 -9.22 9.89
CA LEU A 405 -21.93 -8.66 9.93
C LEU A 405 -22.90 -9.54 10.74
N SER A 406 -22.80 -10.86 10.54
CA SER A 406 -23.65 -11.86 11.16
C SER A 406 -22.91 -13.19 11.35
N GLY A 407 -23.39 -14.05 12.26
CA GLY A 407 -22.79 -15.35 12.54
C GLY A 407 -21.52 -15.29 13.40
N THR A 408 -20.64 -16.28 13.26
CA THR A 408 -19.36 -16.35 13.99
C THR A 408 -18.22 -16.58 13.03
N ALA A 409 -17.10 -15.88 13.19
CA ALA A 409 -15.90 -16.07 12.39
C ALA A 409 -14.66 -16.02 13.28
N GLU A 410 -13.60 -16.70 12.87
CA GLU A 410 -12.31 -16.69 13.57
C GLU A 410 -11.13 -16.62 12.62
N LYS A 411 -10.06 -15.95 13.07
CA LYS A 411 -8.74 -15.95 12.45
C LYS A 411 -7.77 -16.65 13.40
N ASP A 412 -7.16 -17.74 12.97
CA ASP A 412 -6.20 -18.52 13.79
C ASP A 412 -6.73 -18.87 15.20
N GLY A 413 -8.03 -19.20 15.28
CA GLY A 413 -8.77 -19.52 16.50
C GLY A 413 -9.23 -18.32 17.33
N VAL A 414 -8.80 -17.09 17.00
CA VAL A 414 -9.27 -15.85 17.63
C VAL A 414 -10.63 -15.48 17.05
N GLU A 415 -11.64 -15.39 17.90
CA GLU A 415 -13.00 -15.01 17.50
C GLU A 415 -13.06 -13.52 17.11
N LEU A 416 -13.75 -13.23 16.02
CA LEU A 416 -13.92 -11.87 15.49
C LEU A 416 -15.32 -11.34 15.88
N PRO A 417 -15.42 -10.47 16.90
CA PRO A 417 -16.65 -9.80 17.27
C PRO A 417 -17.42 -9.14 16.12
N LEU A 418 -18.74 -9.23 16.19
CA LEU A 418 -19.64 -8.61 15.21
C LEU A 418 -19.43 -7.10 15.13
N ARG A 419 -19.42 -6.58 13.89
CA ARG A 419 -19.34 -5.16 13.53
C ARG A 419 -18.05 -4.44 13.95
N ASN A 420 -17.07 -5.17 14.49
CA ASN A 420 -15.74 -4.63 14.70
C ASN A 420 -14.96 -4.64 13.37
N ALA A 421 -14.27 -3.55 13.08
CA ALA A 421 -13.42 -3.41 11.91
C ALA A 421 -11.99 -3.88 12.21
N TYR A 422 -11.52 -4.83 11.41
CA TYR A 422 -10.18 -5.38 11.43
C TYR A 422 -9.46 -4.99 10.14
N THR A 423 -8.31 -4.35 10.25
CA THR A 423 -7.50 -3.92 9.11
C THR A 423 -6.29 -4.81 8.98
N PHE A 424 -6.12 -5.39 7.81
CA PHE A 424 -5.03 -6.28 7.46
C PHE A 424 -4.20 -5.67 6.32
N SER A 425 -2.89 -5.83 6.39
CA SER A 425 -1.93 -5.34 5.39
C SER A 425 -0.78 -6.33 5.29
N GLY A 426 -0.27 -6.57 4.09
CA GLY A 426 0.91 -7.41 3.87
C GLY A 426 0.78 -8.81 4.46
N ILE A 427 -0.38 -9.45 4.32
CA ILE A 427 -0.68 -10.73 4.98
C ILE A 427 -1.32 -11.73 4.01
N LYS A 428 -0.92 -12.99 4.13
CA LYS A 428 -1.57 -14.15 3.50
C LYS A 428 -2.29 -14.92 4.61
N SER A 429 -3.61 -14.91 4.65
CA SER A 429 -4.38 -15.46 5.78
C SER A 429 -5.74 -16.03 5.39
N LYS A 430 -6.50 -16.47 6.40
CA LYS A 430 -7.84 -17.01 6.23
C LYS A 430 -8.76 -16.66 7.39
N ILE A 431 -10.06 -16.62 7.09
CA ILE A 431 -11.15 -16.47 8.04
C ILE A 431 -11.99 -17.74 7.99
N LEU A 432 -12.08 -18.45 9.10
CA LEU A 432 -12.84 -19.69 9.24
C LEU A 432 -14.16 -19.40 9.96
N THR A 433 -15.22 -20.12 9.58
CA THR A 433 -16.45 -20.16 10.37
C THR A 433 -16.93 -21.59 10.63
N TRP A 434 -17.29 -21.91 11.86
CA TRP A 434 -17.88 -23.21 12.22
C TRP A 434 -19.41 -23.23 12.08
N HIS A 435 -20.07 -22.07 12.12
CA HIS A 435 -21.53 -21.95 12.18
C HIS A 435 -22.13 -21.16 11.00
N GLY A 436 -21.29 -20.64 10.11
CA GLY A 436 -21.67 -19.71 9.05
C GLY A 436 -21.56 -18.25 9.51
N CYS A 437 -21.25 -17.37 8.58
CA CYS A 437 -21.16 -15.93 8.81
C CYS A 437 -21.32 -15.11 7.53
N GLU A 438 -21.55 -13.82 7.69
CA GLU A 438 -21.44 -12.83 6.62
C GLU A 438 -20.33 -11.84 6.97
N LEU A 439 -19.44 -11.58 6.01
CA LEU A 439 -18.31 -10.69 6.13
C LEU A 439 -18.51 -9.50 5.19
N GLU A 440 -18.34 -8.29 5.70
CA GLU A 440 -18.17 -7.07 4.89
C GLU A 440 -16.67 -6.83 4.73
N ILE A 441 -16.23 -6.75 3.49
CA ILE A 441 -14.83 -6.59 3.10
C ILE A 441 -14.70 -5.30 2.32
N ASP A 442 -13.87 -4.39 2.80
CA ASP A 442 -13.54 -3.14 2.12
C ASP A 442 -12.03 -3.12 1.82
N GLY A 443 -11.66 -2.91 0.55
CA GLY A 443 -10.28 -3.05 0.08
C GLY A 443 -10.08 -4.23 -0.87
N ARG A 444 -8.95 -4.21 -1.58
CA ARG A 444 -8.61 -5.21 -2.61
C ARG A 444 -7.63 -6.24 -2.06
N CYS A 445 -7.80 -7.48 -2.51
CA CYS A 445 -6.85 -8.58 -2.30
C CYS A 445 -6.16 -8.86 -3.64
N ASP A 446 -4.90 -9.31 -3.62
CA ASP A 446 -4.24 -9.85 -4.81
C ASP A 446 -4.94 -11.12 -5.27
N ASN A 447 -5.30 -11.94 -4.29
CA ASN A 447 -5.99 -13.20 -4.48
C ASN A 447 -6.89 -13.46 -3.27
N ASP A 448 -8.15 -13.81 -3.53
CA ASP A 448 -9.04 -14.34 -2.51
C ASP A 448 -9.95 -15.42 -3.08
N SER A 449 -10.30 -16.39 -2.24
CA SER A 449 -11.13 -17.53 -2.61
C SER A 449 -11.88 -18.08 -1.41
N ILE A 450 -13.00 -18.76 -1.68
CA ILE A 450 -13.76 -19.48 -0.66
C ILE A 450 -13.40 -20.96 -0.78
N ALA A 451 -12.90 -21.54 0.31
CA ALA A 451 -12.72 -22.98 0.43
C ALA A 451 -14.01 -23.59 1.00
N GLU A 452 -14.67 -24.36 0.13
CA GLU A 452 -15.93 -25.02 0.42
C GLU A 452 -15.69 -26.46 0.89
N TYR A 453 -16.37 -26.83 1.97
CA TYR A 453 -16.36 -28.20 2.49
C TYR A 453 -17.78 -28.74 2.56
N SER A 454 -17.95 -30.02 2.20
CA SER A 454 -19.25 -30.69 2.18
C SER A 454 -19.82 -30.89 3.59
N ASN A 455 -18.95 -31.04 4.58
CA ASN A 455 -19.28 -31.17 5.99
C ASN A 455 -18.08 -30.75 6.86
N PRO A 456 -18.27 -30.48 8.17
CA PRO A 456 -17.18 -30.07 9.04
C PRO A 456 -16.00 -31.05 9.09
N ALA A 457 -16.25 -32.37 9.06
CA ALA A 457 -15.18 -33.36 9.11
C ALA A 457 -14.27 -33.36 7.87
N ALA A 458 -14.72 -32.79 6.75
CA ALA A 458 -13.90 -32.61 5.55
C ALA A 458 -12.96 -31.40 5.64
N ASN A 459 -13.20 -30.44 6.55
CA ASN A 459 -12.30 -29.31 6.74
C ASN A 459 -11.05 -29.75 7.52
N PRO A 460 -9.82 -29.56 6.99
CA PRO A 460 -8.58 -29.90 7.69
C PRO A 460 -8.45 -29.29 9.09
N ALA A 461 -9.05 -28.11 9.33
CA ALA A 461 -9.06 -27.44 10.64
C ALA A 461 -9.78 -28.26 11.73
N THR A 462 -10.62 -29.23 11.37
CA THR A 462 -11.27 -30.13 12.33
C THR A 462 -10.25 -30.96 13.10
N SER A 463 -9.10 -31.28 12.50
CA SER A 463 -8.00 -31.94 13.21
C SER A 463 -7.44 -31.07 14.35
N HIS A 464 -7.41 -29.75 14.18
CA HIS A 464 -6.96 -28.81 15.21
C HIS A 464 -7.93 -28.77 16.38
N VAL A 465 -9.24 -28.77 16.10
CA VAL A 465 -10.31 -28.81 17.12
C VAL A 465 -10.25 -30.13 17.90
N ASN A 466 -10.10 -31.27 17.21
CA ASN A 466 -9.98 -32.58 17.84
C ASN A 466 -8.73 -32.67 18.73
N LEU A 467 -7.59 -32.18 18.23
CA LEU A 467 -6.36 -32.12 19.00
C LEU A 467 -6.54 -31.24 20.24
N HIS A 468 -7.10 -30.03 20.10
CA HIS A 468 -7.37 -29.14 21.22
C HIS A 468 -8.30 -29.78 22.27
N ALA A 469 -9.36 -30.47 21.84
CA ALA A 469 -10.26 -31.18 22.75
C ALA A 469 -9.51 -32.23 23.58
N ARG A 470 -8.61 -33.01 22.95
CA ARG A 470 -7.77 -33.97 23.64
C ARG A 470 -6.79 -33.31 24.62
N LEU A 471 -6.16 -32.20 24.21
CA LEU A 471 -5.27 -31.43 25.08
C LEU A 471 -6.03 -30.84 26.27
N ASN A 472 -7.27 -30.40 26.08
CA ASN A 472 -8.13 -29.92 27.15
C ASN A 472 -8.42 -31.02 28.18
N ASP A 473 -8.73 -32.26 27.77
CA ASP A 473 -8.89 -33.38 28.71
C ASP A 473 -7.63 -33.59 29.55
N MET A 474 -6.45 -33.49 28.92
CA MET A 474 -5.16 -33.61 29.61
C MET A 474 -4.90 -32.47 30.58
N ARG A 475 -5.29 -31.23 30.26
CA ARG A 475 -5.24 -30.08 31.18
C ARG A 475 -6.15 -30.31 32.37
N VAL A 476 -7.40 -30.71 32.14
CA VAL A 476 -8.37 -31.00 33.20
C VAL A 476 -7.81 -32.06 34.17
N ASP A 477 -7.21 -33.13 33.64
CA ASP A 477 -6.56 -34.14 34.48
C ASP A 477 -5.30 -33.63 35.18
N ALA A 478 -4.52 -32.76 34.53
CA ALA A 478 -3.34 -32.13 35.12
C ALA A 478 -3.71 -31.25 36.32
N PHE A 479 -4.74 -30.42 36.18
CA PHE A 479 -5.29 -29.62 37.28
C PHE A 479 -5.79 -30.47 38.43
N ARG A 480 -6.54 -31.55 38.15
CA ARG A 480 -7.01 -32.49 39.18
C ARG A 480 -5.87 -33.14 39.95
N GLN A 481 -4.78 -33.48 39.26
CA GLN A 481 -3.63 -34.19 39.83
C GLN A 481 -2.50 -33.25 40.30
N ARG A 482 -2.65 -31.93 40.12
CA ARG A 482 -1.62 -30.90 40.39
C ARG A 482 -0.27 -31.18 39.71
N ARG A 483 -0.33 -31.76 38.51
CA ARG A 483 0.84 -32.00 37.66
C ARG A 483 0.87 -30.98 36.52
N GLU A 484 1.93 -31.03 35.74
CA GLU A 484 2.03 -30.23 34.53
C GLU A 484 1.01 -30.67 33.47
N GLY A 485 0.50 -29.68 32.74
CA GLY A 485 -0.35 -29.86 31.58
C GLY A 485 0.39 -30.49 30.39
N PRO A 486 -0.28 -30.64 29.24
CA PRO A 486 0.37 -31.14 28.03
C PRO A 486 1.47 -30.18 27.55
N ARG A 487 2.60 -30.74 27.12
CA ARG A 487 3.73 -30.00 26.53
C ARG A 487 3.87 -30.46 25.09
N VAL A 488 3.44 -29.60 24.17
CA VAL A 488 3.19 -29.91 22.76
C VAL A 488 4.24 -29.24 21.90
N LEU A 489 4.90 -29.97 21.01
CA LEU A 489 5.79 -29.43 19.99
C LEU A 489 5.18 -29.60 18.61
N VAL A 490 5.07 -28.53 17.83
CA VAL A 490 4.60 -28.55 16.44
C VAL A 490 5.79 -28.51 15.50
N VAL A 491 5.94 -29.52 14.64
CA VAL A 491 7.06 -29.67 13.69
C VAL A 491 6.56 -30.11 12.32
N GLY A 492 7.41 -29.98 11.30
CA GLY A 492 7.11 -30.35 9.93
C GLY A 492 7.97 -29.56 8.94
N PRO A 493 7.74 -29.75 7.62
CA PRO A 493 8.49 -29.03 6.60
C PRO A 493 8.35 -27.49 6.70
N PRO A 494 9.25 -26.72 6.06
CA PRO A 494 9.00 -25.31 5.78
C PRO A 494 7.63 -25.11 5.11
N SER A 495 6.93 -24.03 5.44
CA SER A 495 5.63 -23.69 4.83
C SER A 495 4.56 -24.80 4.89
N SER A 496 4.50 -25.54 6.01
CA SER A 496 3.45 -26.56 6.25
C SER A 496 2.27 -26.09 7.12
N GLY A 497 2.33 -24.86 7.67
CA GLY A 497 1.29 -24.30 8.55
C GLY A 497 1.52 -24.49 10.05
N LYS A 498 2.75 -24.84 10.49
CA LYS A 498 3.13 -25.04 11.91
C LYS A 498 2.67 -23.91 12.82
N THR A 499 3.06 -22.67 12.50
CA THR A 499 2.72 -21.47 13.26
C THR A 499 1.20 -21.24 13.33
N THR A 500 0.46 -21.54 12.26
CA THR A 500 -1.02 -21.48 12.28
C THR A 500 -1.62 -22.49 13.25
N VAL A 501 -1.09 -23.72 13.30
CA VAL A 501 -1.51 -24.73 14.28
C VAL A 501 -1.18 -24.27 15.70
N ALA A 502 0.04 -23.79 15.95
CA ALA A 502 0.46 -23.30 17.26
C ALA A 502 -0.40 -22.11 17.75
N LYS A 503 -0.70 -21.14 16.88
CA LYS A 503 -1.61 -20.03 17.14
C LYS A 503 -3.02 -20.51 17.45
N THR A 504 -3.56 -21.42 16.62
CA THR A 504 -4.93 -21.95 16.81
C THR A 504 -5.08 -22.65 18.16
N LEU A 505 -4.13 -23.53 18.52
CA LEU A 505 -4.14 -24.24 19.80
C LEU A 505 -3.97 -23.28 20.99
N THR A 506 -3.10 -22.27 20.85
CA THR A 506 -2.91 -21.21 21.86
C THR A 506 -4.19 -20.41 22.07
N SER A 507 -4.84 -20.00 20.98
CA SER A 507 -6.08 -19.22 21.02
C SER A 507 -7.22 -20.00 21.65
N TYR A 508 -7.42 -21.26 21.25
CA TYR A 508 -8.47 -22.11 21.81
C TYR A 508 -8.25 -22.41 23.29
N ALA A 509 -7.00 -22.62 23.73
CA ALA A 509 -6.70 -22.77 25.15
C ALA A 509 -7.04 -21.50 25.94
N THR A 510 -6.62 -20.34 25.42
CA THR A 510 -6.88 -19.03 26.03
C THR A 510 -8.38 -18.73 26.11
N ARG A 511 -9.15 -19.04 25.06
CA ARG A 511 -10.62 -18.89 25.02
C ARG A 511 -11.33 -19.76 26.07
N GLN A 512 -10.73 -20.87 26.47
CA GLN A 512 -11.24 -21.73 27.55
C GLN A 512 -10.74 -21.31 28.95
N GLY A 513 -10.00 -20.20 29.05
CA GLY A 513 -9.50 -19.65 30.31
C GLY A 513 -8.19 -20.26 30.80
N TYR A 514 -7.49 -21.03 29.95
CA TYR A 514 -6.15 -21.53 30.28
C TYR A 514 -5.08 -20.47 30.03
N GLN A 515 -4.01 -20.53 30.81
CA GLN A 515 -2.84 -19.67 30.70
C GLN A 515 -1.64 -20.46 30.16
N VAL A 516 -1.65 -20.76 28.86
CA VAL A 516 -0.60 -21.60 28.26
C VAL A 516 0.69 -20.79 28.06
N ILE A 517 1.84 -21.43 28.26
CA ILE A 517 3.11 -20.87 27.79
C ILE A 517 3.25 -21.25 26.31
N THR A 518 3.34 -20.26 25.45
CA THR A 518 3.70 -20.47 24.05
C THR A 518 5.16 -20.11 23.86
N VAL A 519 5.87 -20.95 23.11
CA VAL A 519 7.31 -20.84 22.84
C VAL A 519 7.50 -20.78 21.33
N ASN A 520 8.27 -19.81 20.84
CA ASN A 520 8.79 -19.79 19.49
C ASN A 520 10.24 -20.30 19.49
N ALA A 521 10.44 -21.47 18.88
CA ALA A 521 11.76 -22.06 18.68
C ALA A 521 12.29 -21.81 17.26
N ASN A 522 11.56 -21.10 16.40
CA ASN A 522 12.01 -20.80 15.05
C ASN A 522 12.65 -19.39 14.98
N PRO A 523 13.98 -19.26 14.75
CA PRO A 523 14.62 -17.95 14.70
C PRO A 523 14.27 -17.16 13.44
N LYS A 524 13.80 -17.79 12.36
CA LYS A 524 13.50 -17.13 11.10
C LYS A 524 12.41 -16.05 11.23
N GLU A 525 11.44 -16.27 12.11
CA GLU A 525 10.33 -15.36 12.38
C GLU A 525 10.24 -15.08 13.89
N GLY A 526 9.91 -13.86 14.28
CA GLY A 526 9.75 -13.50 15.68
C GLY A 526 8.37 -13.87 16.23
N MET A 527 8.27 -14.07 17.54
CA MET A 527 7.01 -14.08 18.29
C MET A 527 7.11 -13.04 19.41
N LEU A 528 6.29 -11.99 19.34
CA LEU A 528 6.31 -10.85 20.26
C LEU A 528 7.70 -10.19 20.37
N SER A 529 8.51 -10.31 19.32
CA SER A 529 9.91 -9.91 19.25
C SER A 529 10.34 -9.82 17.79
N LEU A 530 11.55 -9.32 17.54
CA LEU A 530 12.12 -9.26 16.19
C LEU A 530 12.50 -10.67 15.67
N PRO A 531 12.59 -10.86 14.33
CA PRO A 531 13.24 -12.01 13.74
C PRO A 531 14.67 -12.21 14.28
N GLY A 532 15.20 -13.43 14.19
CA GLY A 532 16.50 -13.80 14.78
C GLY A 532 16.44 -14.05 16.28
N THR A 533 15.25 -14.21 16.85
CA THR A 533 15.07 -14.40 18.30
C THR A 533 14.30 -15.67 18.61
N LEU A 534 14.59 -16.23 19.79
CA LEU A 534 13.82 -17.32 20.39
C LEU A 534 13.07 -16.74 21.59
N SER A 535 11.78 -17.05 21.72
CA SER A 535 10.97 -16.41 22.76
C SER A 535 9.94 -17.32 23.40
N ALA A 536 9.51 -16.98 24.61
CA ALA A 536 8.43 -17.65 25.32
C ALA A 536 7.56 -16.63 26.06
N SER A 537 6.24 -16.82 26.06
CA SER A 537 5.32 -15.92 26.74
C SER A 537 4.10 -16.67 27.28
N VAL A 538 3.53 -16.17 28.38
CA VAL A 538 2.26 -16.68 28.90
C VAL A 538 1.10 -16.02 28.15
N PHE A 539 0.27 -16.83 27.51
CA PHE A 539 -0.97 -16.40 26.87
C PHE A 539 -2.14 -16.65 27.82
N ALA A 540 -2.48 -15.62 28.59
CA ALA A 540 -3.65 -15.58 29.48
C ALA A 540 -4.82 -14.75 28.91
N THR A 541 -4.60 -14.07 27.78
CA THR A 541 -5.56 -13.16 27.14
C THR A 541 -5.50 -13.33 25.63
N VAL A 542 -6.60 -12.98 24.96
CA VAL A 542 -6.77 -13.16 23.50
C VAL A 542 -5.61 -12.57 22.70
N MET A 543 -5.18 -13.26 21.65
CA MET A 543 -4.20 -12.74 20.70
C MET A 543 -4.79 -11.60 19.87
N ASP A 544 -3.92 -10.80 19.27
CA ASP A 544 -4.33 -9.75 18.35
C ASP A 544 -4.40 -10.31 16.92
N PRO A 545 -5.58 -10.36 16.28
CA PRO A 545 -5.67 -10.83 14.91
C PRO A 545 -4.98 -9.90 13.91
N GLU A 546 -4.80 -8.61 14.24
CA GLU A 546 -4.22 -7.57 13.37
C GLU A 546 -2.70 -7.37 13.55
N ALA A 547 -2.11 -7.94 14.60
CA ALA A 547 -0.66 -7.88 14.78
C ALA A 547 0.06 -8.50 13.58
N VAL A 548 1.19 -7.89 13.16
CA VAL A 548 1.93 -8.33 11.97
C VAL A 548 2.42 -9.77 12.15
N ASP A 549 2.90 -10.11 13.35
CA ASP A 549 3.32 -11.46 13.72
C ASP A 549 2.14 -12.39 14.04
N GLY A 550 0.91 -11.87 14.13
CA GLY A 550 -0.33 -12.56 14.46
C GLY A 550 -0.43 -13.13 15.89
N TRP A 551 0.46 -12.73 16.80
CA TRP A 551 0.45 -13.12 18.21
C TRP A 551 -0.06 -12.00 19.11
N GLY A 552 0.36 -10.76 18.83
CA GLY A 552 -0.03 -9.57 19.57
C GLY A 552 1.08 -8.58 19.77
N SER A 553 0.81 -7.57 20.58
CA SER A 553 1.76 -6.51 20.88
C SER A 553 2.54 -6.75 22.18
N THR A 554 3.76 -6.25 22.23
CA THR A 554 4.55 -6.09 23.44
C THR A 554 4.02 -4.95 24.33
N PRO A 555 4.45 -4.85 25.60
CA PRO A 555 4.00 -3.81 26.51
C PRO A 555 4.41 -2.42 26.04
N THR A 556 3.49 -1.47 26.14
CA THR A 556 3.72 -0.05 25.81
C THR A 556 3.42 0.80 27.03
N SER A 557 3.88 2.05 27.05
CA SER A 557 3.58 3.00 28.14
C SER A 557 2.14 3.51 28.14
N GLY A 558 1.40 3.29 27.04
CA GLY A 558 0.02 3.71 26.85
C GLY A 558 -1.00 2.60 27.10
N PRO A 559 -2.31 2.95 27.07
CA PRO A 559 -3.37 1.95 27.11
C PRO A 559 -3.32 1.08 25.85
N SER A 560 -3.70 -0.19 26.00
CA SER A 560 -3.85 -1.11 24.87
C SER A 560 -5.26 -1.69 24.87
N THR A 561 -5.84 -1.80 23.68
CA THR A 561 -7.15 -2.43 23.45
C THR A 561 -7.12 -3.93 23.73
N ILE A 562 -6.01 -4.58 23.38
CA ILE A 562 -5.77 -6.00 23.58
C ILE A 562 -4.67 -6.14 24.63
N PRO A 563 -4.90 -6.88 25.73
CA PRO A 563 -3.92 -6.99 26.79
C PRO A 563 -2.57 -7.49 26.26
N VAL A 564 -1.51 -6.78 26.64
CA VAL A 564 -0.14 -7.04 26.19
C VAL A 564 0.41 -8.31 26.82
N LYS A 565 1.39 -8.92 26.15
CA LYS A 565 2.06 -10.12 26.61
C LYS A 565 3.48 -9.76 27.05
N LEU A 566 4.07 -10.57 27.92
CA LEU A 566 5.41 -10.34 28.49
C LEU A 566 6.35 -11.46 28.05
N PRO A 567 6.99 -11.35 26.88
CA PRO A 567 7.88 -12.39 26.38
C PRO A 567 9.23 -12.38 27.08
N MET A 568 9.76 -13.58 27.36
CA MET A 568 11.18 -13.84 27.56
C MET A 568 11.82 -14.03 26.20
N VAL A 569 12.91 -13.31 25.90
CA VAL A 569 13.52 -13.29 24.56
C VAL A 569 15.03 -13.55 24.68
N PHE A 570 15.56 -14.40 23.79
CA PHE A 570 16.99 -14.60 23.56
C PHE A 570 17.35 -14.24 22.12
N ASN A 571 18.48 -13.56 21.94
CA ASN A 571 18.99 -13.20 20.62
C ASN A 571 19.83 -14.33 20.04
N TYR A 572 19.36 -14.94 18.96
CA TYR A 572 20.14 -15.92 18.19
C TYR A 572 20.91 -15.23 17.06
N GLY A 573 20.31 -14.23 16.41
CA GLY A 573 20.92 -13.36 15.42
C GLY A 573 21.31 -14.03 14.11
N ARG A 574 20.73 -15.20 13.79
CA ARG A 574 20.86 -15.92 12.52
C ARG A 574 19.48 -16.38 12.02
N GLU A 575 19.38 -16.72 10.74
CA GLU A 575 18.11 -17.11 10.12
C GLU A 575 17.73 -18.55 10.42
N SER A 576 18.67 -19.49 10.26
CA SER A 576 18.41 -20.93 10.42
C SER A 576 19.00 -21.45 11.71
N ALA A 577 18.25 -22.30 12.42
CA ALA A 577 18.74 -22.99 13.62
C ALA A 577 19.95 -23.90 13.35
N GLU A 578 20.15 -24.29 12.09
CA GLU A 578 21.29 -25.11 11.65
C GLU A 578 22.58 -24.28 11.45
N ASP A 579 22.51 -22.96 11.43
CA ASP A 579 23.68 -22.09 11.17
C ASP A 579 24.69 -22.08 12.33
N ASP A 580 24.23 -22.36 13.55
CA ASP A 580 25.03 -22.44 14.77
C ASP A 580 24.28 -23.30 15.79
N GLU A 581 24.44 -24.62 15.64
CA GLU A 581 23.72 -25.61 16.44
C GLU A 581 24.04 -25.50 17.94
N ASP A 582 25.31 -25.25 18.28
CA ASP A 582 25.76 -25.19 19.67
C ASP A 582 25.10 -24.01 20.40
N LEU A 583 25.10 -22.83 19.79
CA LEU A 583 24.39 -21.68 20.35
C LEU A 583 22.88 -21.94 20.42
N TYR A 584 22.30 -22.49 19.35
CA TYR A 584 20.86 -22.76 19.32
C TYR A 584 20.45 -23.70 20.46
N ARG A 585 21.20 -24.79 20.66
CA ARG A 585 20.98 -25.74 21.76
C ARG A 585 21.14 -25.08 23.13
N GLU A 586 22.15 -24.22 23.30
CA GLU A 586 22.34 -23.47 24.55
C GLU A 586 21.15 -22.53 24.84
N LEU A 587 20.72 -21.75 23.85
CA LEU A 587 19.61 -20.80 24.01
C LEU A 587 18.28 -21.53 24.27
N ILE A 588 18.02 -22.64 23.60
CA ILE A 588 16.85 -23.48 23.86
C ILE A 588 16.85 -24.03 25.29
N ALA A 589 18.00 -24.51 25.78
CA ALA A 589 18.12 -24.99 27.16
C ALA A 589 17.85 -23.86 28.18
N ARG A 590 18.35 -22.64 27.93
CA ARG A 590 18.07 -21.48 28.79
C ARG A 590 16.60 -21.07 28.75
N LEU A 591 15.98 -21.08 27.57
CA LEU A 591 14.57 -20.79 27.41
C LEU A 591 13.69 -21.82 28.11
N ALA A 592 14.03 -23.11 27.99
CA ALA A 592 13.38 -24.20 28.70
C ALA A 592 13.53 -24.10 30.22
N GLY A 593 14.71 -23.68 30.71
CA GLY A 593 14.93 -23.36 32.12
C GLY A 593 14.01 -22.24 32.62
N ALA A 594 13.85 -21.16 31.86
CA ALA A 594 12.95 -20.06 32.20
C ALA A 594 11.47 -20.52 32.21
N VAL A 595 11.06 -21.32 31.22
CA VAL A 595 9.71 -21.91 31.15
C VAL A 595 9.46 -22.83 32.36
N SER A 596 10.41 -23.69 32.70
CA SER A 596 10.32 -24.59 33.85
C SER A 596 10.22 -23.83 35.17
N SER A 597 10.97 -22.73 35.33
CA SER A 597 10.84 -21.84 36.49
C SER A 597 9.43 -21.28 36.59
N ARG A 598 8.87 -20.78 35.48
CA ARG A 598 7.51 -20.24 35.45
C ARG A 598 6.44 -21.29 35.77
N LEU A 599 6.56 -22.51 35.24
CA LEU A 599 5.68 -23.64 35.56
C LEU A 599 5.75 -24.05 37.04
N SER A 600 6.89 -23.85 37.69
CA SER A 600 7.05 -24.18 39.12
C SER A 600 6.44 -23.13 40.06
N GLU A 601 6.34 -21.88 39.61
CA GLU A 601 5.87 -20.74 40.41
C GLU A 601 4.35 -20.51 40.31
N ASP A 602 3.72 -20.94 39.21
CA ASP A 602 2.33 -20.61 38.90
C ASP A 602 1.52 -21.86 38.53
N ASP A 603 0.65 -22.29 39.44
CA ASP A 603 -0.19 -23.49 39.28
C ASP A 603 -1.18 -23.38 38.11
N GLU A 604 -1.66 -22.17 37.77
CA GLU A 604 -2.57 -21.97 36.64
C GLU A 604 -1.84 -22.19 35.32
N VAL A 605 -0.63 -21.63 35.20
CA VAL A 605 0.23 -21.84 34.03
C VAL A 605 0.70 -23.30 33.96
N LYS A 606 1.06 -23.89 35.10
CA LYS A 606 1.49 -25.28 35.22
C LYS A 606 0.46 -26.25 34.67
N GLY A 607 -0.80 -26.16 35.12
CA GLY A 607 -1.87 -27.05 34.67
C GLY A 607 -2.30 -26.80 33.21
N SER A 608 -2.06 -25.59 32.70
CA SER A 608 -2.39 -25.20 31.32
C SER A 608 -1.43 -25.82 30.29
N GLY A 609 -0.15 -25.98 30.64
CA GLY A 609 0.86 -26.62 29.81
C GLY A 609 1.57 -25.67 28.84
N VAL A 610 2.28 -26.26 27.87
CA VAL A 610 3.20 -25.55 26.95
C VAL A 610 2.90 -25.90 25.50
N ILE A 611 2.98 -24.93 24.61
CA ILE A 611 2.88 -25.09 23.16
C ILE A 611 4.15 -24.51 22.53
N VAL A 612 4.91 -25.33 21.80
CA VAL A 612 6.16 -24.94 21.15
C VAL A 612 5.94 -24.93 19.63
N ASP A 613 6.08 -23.74 19.02
CA ASP A 613 6.19 -23.60 17.57
C ASP A 613 7.63 -23.90 17.14
N GLY A 614 7.81 -25.04 16.46
CA GLY A 614 9.11 -25.59 16.13
C GLY A 614 9.69 -25.10 14.80
N ILE A 615 10.96 -25.43 14.58
CA ILE A 615 11.68 -25.16 13.34
C ILE A 615 11.08 -25.92 12.15
N GLY A 616 11.24 -25.38 10.95
CA GLY A 616 10.99 -26.12 9.71
C GLY A 616 12.12 -27.11 9.47
N ILE A 617 11.80 -28.39 9.30
CA ILE A 617 12.80 -29.43 9.05
C ILE A 617 12.65 -30.00 7.65
N SER A 618 13.77 -30.11 6.94
CA SER A 618 13.84 -30.82 5.67
C SER A 618 13.66 -32.31 5.91
N GLU A 619 12.98 -33.03 5.01
CA GLU A 619 12.70 -34.46 5.22
C GLU A 619 13.96 -35.35 5.26
N ASP A 620 15.06 -34.85 4.67
CA ASP A 620 16.38 -35.49 4.65
C ASP A 620 17.37 -34.87 5.64
N GLY A 621 16.97 -33.81 6.36
CA GLY A 621 17.83 -33.07 7.28
C GLY A 621 18.02 -33.82 8.60
N GLN A 622 19.18 -34.45 8.79
CA GLN A 622 19.52 -35.11 10.05
C GLN A 622 19.72 -34.10 11.20
N ILE A 623 20.36 -32.96 10.92
CA ILE A 623 20.60 -31.88 11.89
C ILE A 623 19.28 -31.39 12.47
N GLY A 624 18.33 -30.98 11.61
CA GLY A 624 16.99 -30.59 12.04
C GLY A 624 16.27 -31.62 12.93
N LEU A 625 16.40 -32.92 12.64
CA LEU A 625 15.83 -33.98 13.49
C LEU A 625 16.50 -34.05 14.88
N GLU A 626 17.81 -33.85 14.96
CA GLU A 626 18.55 -33.79 16.23
C GLU A 626 18.24 -32.53 17.04
N LEU A 627 18.04 -31.40 16.38
CA LEU A 627 17.57 -30.16 17.02
C LEU A 627 16.15 -30.32 17.55
N VAL A 628 15.25 -30.99 16.81
CA VAL A 628 13.91 -31.34 17.31
C VAL A 628 13.99 -32.24 18.53
N ALA A 629 14.87 -33.26 18.52
CA ALA A 629 15.08 -34.12 19.69
C ALA A 629 15.59 -33.34 20.90
N HIS A 630 16.46 -32.35 20.69
CA HIS A 630 16.93 -31.45 21.74
C HIS A 630 15.79 -30.62 22.36
N ILE A 631 14.93 -30.03 21.53
CA ILE A 631 13.74 -29.29 22.01
C ILE A 631 12.81 -30.21 22.82
N VAL A 632 12.61 -31.45 22.36
CA VAL A 632 11.77 -32.42 23.07
C VAL A 632 12.31 -32.74 24.46
N ASP A 633 13.61 -32.92 24.59
CA ASP A 633 14.27 -33.21 25.88
C ASP A 633 14.19 -32.00 26.83
N GLU A 634 14.66 -30.83 26.38
CA GLU A 634 14.75 -29.60 27.20
C GLU A 634 13.38 -29.14 27.71
N PHE A 635 12.35 -29.11 26.85
CA PHE A 635 10.99 -28.76 27.25
C PHE A 635 10.19 -29.96 27.79
N SER A 636 10.78 -31.15 27.88
CA SER A 636 10.12 -32.38 28.36
C SER A 636 8.79 -32.66 27.64
N VAL A 637 8.79 -32.44 26.33
CA VAL A 637 7.61 -32.54 25.45
C VAL A 637 7.03 -33.95 25.49
N ASN A 638 5.74 -34.08 25.79
CA ASN A 638 5.05 -35.37 25.79
C ASN A 638 4.17 -35.58 24.54
N ILE A 639 3.95 -34.56 23.72
CA ILE A 639 3.21 -34.66 22.45
C ILE A 639 3.96 -33.94 21.34
N VAL A 640 4.34 -34.66 20.29
CA VAL A 640 4.95 -34.11 19.07
C VAL A 640 3.93 -34.18 17.95
N VAL A 641 3.54 -33.02 17.42
CA VAL A 641 2.58 -32.88 16.31
C VAL A 641 3.36 -32.63 15.03
N VAL A 642 3.28 -33.58 14.10
CA VAL A 642 3.92 -33.51 12.78
C VAL A 642 2.91 -33.05 11.74
N VAL A 643 3.15 -31.88 11.15
CA VAL A 643 2.26 -31.28 10.15
C VAL A 643 2.78 -31.57 8.75
N GLY A 644 1.99 -32.30 7.96
CA GLY A 644 2.16 -32.38 6.51
C GLY A 644 3.28 -33.27 5.98
N SER A 645 3.91 -34.13 6.80
CA SER A 645 4.93 -35.07 6.31
C SER A 645 4.85 -36.44 7.00
N PRO A 646 4.42 -37.49 6.27
CA PRO A 646 4.45 -38.87 6.76
C PRO A 646 5.87 -39.39 7.03
N LYS A 647 6.87 -38.87 6.30
CA LYS A 647 8.27 -39.27 6.44
C LYS A 647 8.85 -38.80 7.77
N ILE A 648 8.70 -37.51 8.09
CA ILE A 648 9.08 -36.94 9.38
C ILE A 648 8.34 -37.65 10.52
N HIS A 649 7.04 -37.92 10.34
CA HIS A 649 6.25 -38.65 11.33
C HIS A 649 6.85 -40.03 11.64
N THR A 650 7.23 -40.78 10.61
CA THR A 650 7.82 -42.11 10.77
C THR A 650 9.19 -42.03 11.45
N GLN A 651 10.03 -41.06 11.08
CA GLN A 651 11.34 -40.85 11.68
C GLN A 651 11.24 -40.52 13.18
N LEU A 652 10.39 -39.55 13.55
CA LEU A 652 10.21 -39.14 14.94
C LEU A 652 9.50 -40.21 15.78
N SER A 653 8.52 -40.93 15.21
CA SER A 653 7.86 -42.05 15.88
C SER A 653 8.86 -43.15 16.23
N SER A 654 9.78 -43.47 15.31
CA SER A 654 10.85 -44.44 15.56
C SER A 654 11.84 -43.93 16.61
N ARG A 655 12.24 -42.65 16.51
CA ARG A 655 13.20 -41.99 17.42
C ARG A 655 12.73 -41.98 18.86
N PHE A 656 11.44 -41.74 19.11
CA PHE A 656 10.87 -41.59 20.46
C PHE A 656 10.11 -42.82 20.97
N ALA A 657 10.07 -43.93 20.21
CA ALA A 657 9.27 -45.11 20.56
C ALA A 657 9.54 -45.69 21.97
N THR A 658 10.79 -45.61 22.43
CA THR A 658 11.22 -46.12 23.74
C THR A 658 11.58 -45.02 24.73
N GLU A 659 11.57 -43.76 24.29
CA GLU A 659 11.96 -42.64 25.12
C GLU A 659 10.82 -42.16 26.01
N LYS A 660 11.21 -41.57 27.12
CA LYS A 660 10.28 -40.95 28.07
C LYS A 660 10.77 -39.56 28.39
N THR A 661 9.84 -38.69 28.73
CA THR A 661 10.17 -37.34 29.20
C THR A 661 10.96 -37.42 30.51
N SER A 662 11.59 -36.31 30.90
CA SER A 662 12.21 -36.15 32.23
C SER A 662 11.24 -36.45 33.38
N LEU A 663 9.93 -36.29 33.15
CA LEU A 663 8.85 -36.58 34.09
C LEU A 663 8.36 -38.05 34.03
N GLY A 664 8.97 -38.89 33.19
CA GLY A 664 8.65 -40.32 33.06
C GLY A 664 7.41 -40.62 32.20
N GLU A 665 6.93 -39.66 31.42
CA GLU A 665 5.77 -39.81 30.53
C GLU A 665 6.20 -40.38 29.17
N ALA A 666 5.31 -41.10 28.50
CA ALA A 666 5.56 -41.55 27.12
C ALA A 666 5.38 -40.38 26.13
N ILE A 667 6.27 -40.29 25.16
CA ILE A 667 6.22 -39.28 24.10
C ILE A 667 5.29 -39.78 22.99
N GLN A 668 4.23 -39.02 22.69
CA GLN A 668 3.26 -39.36 21.64
C GLN A 668 3.55 -38.55 20.39
N VAL A 669 3.74 -39.22 19.25
CA VAL A 669 3.87 -38.57 17.95
C VAL A 669 2.53 -38.66 17.22
N VAL A 670 2.00 -37.52 16.77
CA VAL A 670 0.69 -37.38 16.13
C VAL A 670 0.87 -36.67 14.79
N SER A 671 0.25 -37.18 13.72
CA SER A 671 0.25 -36.52 12.41
C SER A 671 -1.00 -35.66 12.19
N ILE A 672 -0.82 -34.49 11.59
CA ILE A 672 -1.89 -33.64 11.05
C ILE A 672 -1.61 -33.37 9.57
N ASP A 673 -2.65 -33.41 8.74
CA ASP A 673 -2.54 -33.13 7.32
C ASP A 673 -2.25 -31.64 7.08
N LYS A 674 -1.40 -31.36 6.08
CA LYS A 674 -1.16 -29.99 5.61
C LYS A 674 -2.46 -29.46 5.00
N SER A 675 -2.88 -28.25 5.41
CA SER A 675 -3.98 -27.56 4.73
C SER A 675 -3.55 -27.12 3.34
N ASP A 676 -4.42 -27.33 2.36
CA ASP A 676 -4.31 -26.85 0.98
C ASP A 676 -4.35 -25.30 0.88
N GLY A 677 -4.80 -24.62 1.93
CA GLY A 677 -4.76 -23.16 2.03
C GLY A 677 -3.41 -22.59 2.48
N VAL A 678 -2.42 -23.43 2.78
CA VAL A 678 -1.08 -22.95 3.13
C VAL A 678 -0.36 -22.51 1.85
N VAL A 679 -0.07 -21.22 1.78
CA VAL A 679 0.59 -20.58 0.63
C VAL A 679 2.08 -20.46 0.89
N GLU A 680 2.88 -20.64 -0.17
CA GLU A 680 4.30 -20.34 -0.11
C GLU A 680 4.55 -18.83 -0.01
N ARG A 681 5.59 -18.49 0.74
CA ARG A 681 6.02 -17.11 0.95
C ARG A 681 7.37 -16.96 0.29
N ASP A 682 7.36 -16.21 -0.80
CA ASP A 682 8.53 -15.73 -1.50
C ASP A 682 9.40 -14.84 -0.62
N GLU A 683 10.66 -14.71 -1.00
CA GLU A 683 11.67 -14.02 -0.20
C GLU A 683 11.35 -12.54 -0.01
N SER A 684 10.84 -11.88 -1.06
CA SER A 684 10.35 -10.50 -1.03
C SER A 684 9.23 -10.28 0.00
N PHE A 685 8.24 -11.17 0.04
CA PHE A 685 7.16 -11.11 1.02
C PHE A 685 7.68 -11.32 2.44
N LEU A 686 8.61 -12.27 2.61
CA LEU A 686 9.23 -12.52 3.91
C LEU A 686 10.06 -11.30 4.37
N GLU A 687 10.79 -10.65 3.46
CA GLU A 687 11.53 -9.43 3.72
C GLU A 687 10.61 -8.30 4.21
N GLN A 688 9.56 -8.00 3.44
CA GLN A 688 8.57 -6.99 3.79
C GLN A 688 7.85 -7.31 5.12
N SER A 689 7.61 -8.60 5.40
CA SER A 689 7.05 -9.03 6.69
C SER A 689 8.01 -8.74 7.85
N ARG A 690 9.31 -8.98 7.68
CA ARG A 690 10.34 -8.67 8.71
C ARG A 690 10.42 -7.17 8.95
N GLU A 691 10.43 -6.38 7.88
CA GLU A 691 10.43 -4.91 7.98
C GLU A 691 9.21 -4.39 8.72
N ALA A 692 8.02 -4.93 8.42
CA ALA A 692 6.79 -4.54 9.09
C ALA A 692 6.85 -4.84 10.60
N VAL A 693 7.42 -5.98 11.02
CA VAL A 693 7.62 -6.31 12.45
C VAL A 693 8.61 -5.36 13.11
N ILE A 694 9.72 -5.03 12.45
CA ILE A 694 10.71 -4.06 12.98
C ILE A 694 10.06 -2.68 13.13
N LYS A 695 9.29 -2.25 12.13
CA LYS A 695 8.58 -0.96 12.16
C LYS A 695 7.53 -0.93 13.26
N GLU A 696 6.74 -1.99 13.41
CA GLU A 696 5.74 -2.13 14.49
C GLU A 696 6.41 -2.05 15.87
N TYR A 697 7.59 -2.65 16.05
CA TYR A 697 8.31 -2.59 17.33
C TYR A 697 8.65 -1.15 17.76
N PHE A 698 9.11 -0.30 16.84
CA PHE A 698 9.52 1.08 17.16
C PHE A 698 8.36 2.08 17.11
N PHE A 699 7.49 1.98 16.11
CA PHE A 699 6.46 2.99 15.79
C PHE A 699 5.03 2.52 16.07
N GLY A 700 4.85 1.25 16.43
CA GLY A 700 3.54 0.66 16.66
C GLY A 700 2.72 0.52 15.38
N ASP A 701 1.41 0.53 15.54
CA ASP A 701 0.42 0.30 14.49
C ASP A 701 -0.49 1.53 14.30
N ALA A 702 -1.41 1.47 13.32
CA ALA A 702 -2.33 2.57 13.02
C ALA A 702 -3.30 2.90 14.17
N LYS A 703 -3.62 1.93 15.03
CA LYS A 703 -4.46 2.10 16.23
C LYS A 703 -3.63 2.51 17.44
N ARG A 704 -2.31 2.33 17.39
CA ARG A 704 -1.37 2.50 18.50
C ARG A 704 -0.03 3.01 18.01
N THR A 705 0.03 4.31 17.74
CA THR A 705 1.28 4.96 17.36
C THR A 705 2.22 5.11 18.56
N LEU A 706 3.46 4.65 18.40
CA LEU A 706 4.54 4.81 19.37
C LEU A 706 5.49 5.93 18.94
N SER A 707 6.19 6.51 19.90
CA SER A 707 7.13 7.61 19.69
C SER A 707 8.52 7.20 20.15
N PRO A 708 9.31 6.51 19.30
CA PRO A 708 10.67 6.15 19.62
C PRO A 708 11.56 7.41 19.66
N GLN A 709 12.68 7.34 20.37
CA GLN A 709 13.57 8.48 20.56
C GLN A 709 14.93 8.25 19.91
N ILE A 710 15.38 9.21 19.10
CA ILE A 710 16.74 9.25 18.58
C ILE A 710 17.67 9.79 19.66
N GLN A 711 18.76 9.07 19.92
CA GLN A 711 19.82 9.41 20.86
C GLN A 711 21.14 9.47 20.10
N GLN A 712 21.92 10.52 20.33
CA GLN A 712 23.28 10.62 19.82
C GLN A 712 24.24 10.22 20.93
N VAL A 713 25.07 9.21 20.65
CA VAL A 713 25.93 8.53 21.63
C VAL A 713 27.37 8.55 21.12
N ASP A 714 28.33 8.72 22.02
CA ASP A 714 29.77 8.69 21.68
C ASP A 714 30.25 7.23 21.59
N PHE A 715 31.15 6.92 20.65
CA PHE A 715 31.65 5.56 20.45
C PHE A 715 32.19 4.94 21.73
N ASP A 716 32.95 5.72 22.51
CA ASP A 716 33.62 5.26 23.74
C ASP A 716 32.64 4.89 24.87
N SER A 717 31.35 5.23 24.72
CA SER A 717 30.30 4.89 25.69
C SER A 717 29.53 3.61 25.33
N LEU A 718 29.86 2.97 24.22
CA LEU A 718 29.19 1.76 23.75
C LEU A 718 30.14 0.57 23.79
N VAL A 719 29.56 -0.60 24.11
CA VAL A 719 30.23 -1.89 23.97
C VAL A 719 29.41 -2.71 22.99
N ILE A 720 29.91 -2.83 21.77
CA ILE A 720 29.24 -3.55 20.70
C ILE A 720 29.99 -4.86 20.46
N TYR A 721 29.22 -5.94 20.42
CA TYR A 721 29.66 -7.26 20.05
C TYR A 721 29.04 -7.65 18.72
N LYS A 722 29.80 -8.33 17.89
CA LYS A 722 29.36 -8.93 16.63
C LYS A 722 29.36 -10.46 16.76
N LEU A 723 28.35 -11.09 16.16
CA LEU A 723 28.31 -12.54 15.99
C LEU A 723 29.42 -12.98 15.01
N ALA A 724 30.28 -13.89 15.46
CA ALA A 724 31.37 -14.44 14.64
C ALA A 724 30.85 -15.14 13.38
N ASP A 725 31.66 -15.11 12.32
CA ASP A 725 31.42 -15.92 11.12
C ASP A 725 31.47 -17.42 11.48
N TYR A 726 30.59 -18.21 10.86
CA TYR A 726 30.62 -19.66 11.06
C TYR A 726 31.91 -20.22 10.47
N SER A 727 32.60 -21.02 11.27
CA SER A 727 33.91 -21.62 11.01
C SER A 727 33.94 -22.94 11.78
N PRO A 728 33.93 -24.09 11.09
CA PRO A 728 33.86 -25.40 11.74
C PRO A 728 34.97 -25.67 12.77
N ASP A 729 36.07 -24.93 12.69
CA ASP A 729 37.29 -25.14 13.47
C ASP A 729 37.43 -24.18 14.67
N GLU A 730 36.59 -23.14 14.78
CA GLU A 730 36.69 -22.12 15.83
C GLU A 730 35.43 -22.06 16.69
N LYS A 731 35.60 -21.99 18.02
CA LYS A 731 34.47 -21.71 18.92
C LYS A 731 33.85 -20.36 18.57
N HIS A 732 32.62 -20.38 18.08
CA HIS A 732 31.83 -19.17 17.88
C HIS A 732 31.64 -18.49 19.23
N SER A 733 32.25 -17.32 19.39
CA SER A 733 31.98 -16.43 20.52
C SER A 733 31.79 -15.02 19.98
N LEU A 734 31.29 -14.13 20.82
CA LEU A 734 31.10 -12.75 20.45
C LEU A 734 32.45 -12.03 20.31
N VAL A 735 32.62 -11.28 19.24
CA VAL A 735 33.82 -10.47 18.98
C VAL A 735 33.47 -9.01 19.23
N THR A 736 34.33 -8.27 19.94
CA THR A 736 34.16 -6.83 20.13
C THR A 736 34.37 -6.11 18.81
N GLU A 737 33.42 -5.25 18.42
CA GLU A 737 33.45 -4.49 17.17
C GLU A 737 33.36 -3.00 17.48
N GLU A 738 34.22 -2.19 16.86
CA GLU A 738 34.12 -0.73 16.96
C GLU A 738 32.96 -0.21 16.08
N PRO A 739 32.25 0.85 16.49
CA PRO A 739 31.22 1.45 15.66
C PRO A 739 31.74 1.85 14.28
N SER A 740 31.03 1.45 13.23
CA SER A 740 31.38 1.74 11.84
C SER A 740 30.15 1.98 10.97
N SER A 741 30.34 2.62 9.82
CA SER A 741 29.31 2.86 8.81
C SER A 741 28.56 1.60 8.36
N LEU A 742 29.17 0.42 8.45
CA LEU A 742 28.53 -0.88 8.16
C LEU A 742 27.36 -1.21 9.11
N MET A 743 27.30 -0.58 10.28
CA MET A 743 26.25 -0.77 11.27
C MET A 743 25.00 0.06 10.98
N GLN A 744 25.05 0.99 10.03
CA GLN A 744 23.89 1.80 9.67
C GLN A 744 22.72 0.90 9.24
N HIS A 745 21.53 1.28 9.67
CA HIS A 745 20.26 0.60 9.41
C HIS A 745 20.09 -0.79 10.04
N TRP A 746 21.04 -1.24 10.87
CA TRP A 746 20.89 -2.49 11.61
C TRP A 746 20.11 -2.31 12.91
N THR A 747 19.46 -3.39 13.34
CA THR A 747 18.90 -3.52 14.69
C THR A 747 19.85 -4.30 15.59
N PHE A 748 20.11 -3.78 16.78
CA PHE A 748 21.00 -4.38 17.78
C PHE A 748 20.17 -4.84 18.98
N ALA A 749 20.47 -6.04 19.48
CA ALA A 749 19.90 -6.53 20.72
C ALA A 749 20.61 -5.87 21.91
N VAL A 750 19.84 -5.26 22.81
CA VAL A 750 20.33 -4.75 24.09
C VAL A 750 20.30 -5.90 25.09
N MET A 751 21.46 -6.42 25.46
CA MET A 751 21.53 -7.62 26.30
C MET A 751 21.38 -7.26 27.78
N ASN A 752 20.66 -8.08 28.53
CA ASN A 752 20.54 -7.97 29.98
C ASN A 752 21.78 -8.57 30.68
N ALA A 753 22.95 -8.03 30.37
CA ALA A 753 24.23 -8.40 30.94
C ALA A 753 25.01 -7.15 31.37
N SER A 754 26.11 -7.35 32.09
CA SER A 754 27.09 -6.31 32.37
C SER A 754 28.12 -6.26 31.24
N VAL A 755 28.61 -5.06 30.91
CA VAL A 755 29.74 -4.88 29.96
C VAL A 755 31.04 -5.53 30.43
N ARG A 756 31.10 -5.98 31.70
CA ARG A 756 32.25 -6.70 32.28
C ARG A 756 32.11 -8.21 32.22
N ASP A 757 30.94 -8.71 31.84
CA ASP A 757 30.71 -10.15 31.70
C ASP A 757 31.50 -10.69 30.50
N SER A 758 31.79 -11.99 30.50
CA SER A 758 32.48 -12.60 29.36
C SER A 758 31.59 -12.58 28.11
N PRO A 759 32.18 -12.57 26.90
CA PRO A 759 31.43 -12.64 25.64
C PRO A 759 30.42 -13.79 25.60
N ASP A 760 30.75 -14.97 26.14
CA ASP A 760 29.83 -16.11 26.19
C ASP A 760 28.63 -15.87 27.13
N VAL A 761 28.83 -15.18 28.25
CA VAL A 761 27.73 -14.81 29.17
C VAL A 761 26.82 -13.78 28.52
N VAL A 762 27.39 -12.78 27.84
CA VAL A 762 26.64 -11.76 27.09
C VAL A 762 25.83 -12.41 25.97
N ARG A 763 26.44 -13.33 25.21
CA ARG A 763 25.84 -14.04 24.08
C ARG A 763 24.56 -14.78 24.45
N ALA A 764 24.56 -15.39 25.63
CA ALA A 764 23.47 -16.22 26.09
C ALA A 764 22.58 -15.53 27.17
N ALA A 765 22.76 -14.23 27.38
CA ALA A 765 21.88 -13.43 28.22
C ALA A 765 20.53 -13.17 27.53
N ASN A 766 19.48 -12.89 28.31
CA ASN A 766 18.20 -12.51 27.75
C ASN A 766 18.23 -11.07 27.22
N VAL A 767 17.33 -10.75 26.31
CA VAL A 767 17.24 -9.45 25.65
C VAL A 767 16.38 -8.49 26.48
N MET A 768 16.86 -7.27 26.71
CA MET A 768 16.07 -6.19 27.33
C MET A 768 15.17 -5.48 26.30
N GLY A 769 15.63 -5.39 25.06
CA GLY A 769 14.95 -4.76 23.95
C GLY A 769 15.88 -4.61 22.76
N PHE A 770 15.44 -3.90 21.74
CA PHE A 770 16.20 -3.65 20.53
C PHE A 770 16.37 -2.16 20.30
N VAL A 771 17.48 -1.79 19.66
CA VAL A 771 17.72 -0.44 19.16
C VAL A 771 18.10 -0.48 17.70
N TYR A 772 17.83 0.61 16.99
CA TYR A 772 18.13 0.74 15.57
C TYR A 772 19.22 1.79 15.35
N VAL A 773 20.25 1.46 14.58
CA VAL A 773 21.32 2.38 14.25
C VAL A 773 20.89 3.24 13.06
N ALA A 774 20.59 4.50 13.31
CA ALA A 774 20.12 5.43 12.30
C ALA A 774 21.23 6.00 11.42
N ASP A 775 22.39 6.28 12.02
CA ASP A 775 23.49 6.97 11.37
C ASP A 775 24.77 6.76 12.19
N VAL A 776 25.91 6.68 11.52
CA VAL A 776 27.23 6.51 12.14
C VAL A 776 28.18 7.53 11.54
N ASP A 777 28.62 8.49 12.36
CA ASP A 777 29.56 9.54 12.02
C ASP A 777 30.94 9.17 12.58
N GLU A 778 31.76 8.52 11.74
CA GLU A 778 33.10 8.06 12.10
C GLU A 778 34.06 9.22 12.41
N ASP A 779 33.93 10.34 11.69
CA ASP A 779 34.76 11.55 11.87
C ASP A 779 34.53 12.18 13.25
N ARG A 780 33.26 12.27 13.67
CA ARG A 780 32.90 12.80 14.99
C ARG A 780 32.92 11.75 16.10
N ARG A 781 33.14 10.47 15.77
CA ARG A 781 33.02 9.31 16.67
C ARG A 781 31.67 9.28 17.39
N LYS A 782 30.59 9.51 16.64
CA LYS A 782 29.22 9.54 17.17
C LYS A 782 28.29 8.65 16.39
N ILE A 783 27.41 7.95 17.10
CA ILE A 783 26.37 7.11 16.52
C ILE A 783 24.99 7.64 16.92
N LYS A 784 24.06 7.68 15.97
CA LYS A 784 22.65 7.98 16.24
C LYS A 784 21.91 6.66 16.34
N ILE A 785 21.27 6.45 17.49
CA ILE A 785 20.53 5.24 17.81
C ILE A 785 19.08 5.62 18.07
N LEU A 786 18.15 4.98 17.38
CA LEU A 786 16.72 5.03 17.66
C LEU A 786 16.40 3.98 18.72
N ALA A 787 15.91 4.43 19.88
CA ALA A 787 15.51 3.58 20.99
C ALA A 787 13.98 3.61 21.17
N PRO A 788 13.35 2.49 21.56
CA PRO A 788 11.90 2.43 21.77
C PRO A 788 11.44 3.18 23.03
N VAL A 789 12.38 3.50 23.93
CA VAL A 789 12.12 4.20 25.20
C VAL A 789 12.98 5.46 25.33
N SER A 790 12.46 6.46 26.02
CA SER A 790 13.10 7.78 26.17
C SER A 790 14.25 7.86 27.19
N GLY A 791 14.65 6.71 27.73
CA GLY A 791 15.77 6.60 28.67
C GLY A 791 17.11 6.43 27.95
N ARG A 792 18.21 6.84 28.61
CA ARG A 792 19.56 6.49 28.14
C ARG A 792 19.72 4.97 28.14
N LEU A 793 20.38 4.45 27.10
CA LEU A 793 20.66 3.02 26.94
C LEU A 793 21.36 2.37 28.15
N GLY A 794 22.14 3.17 28.90
CA GLY A 794 22.93 2.72 30.04
C GLY A 794 24.17 1.91 29.62
N ASP A 795 24.92 1.40 30.61
CA ASP A 795 26.11 0.56 30.39
C ASP A 795 25.69 -0.88 30.10
N ARG A 796 25.09 -1.11 28.93
CA ARG A 796 24.64 -2.43 28.47
C ARG A 796 25.36 -2.85 27.19
N PRO A 797 25.79 -4.12 27.08
CA PRO A 797 26.39 -4.60 25.86
C PRO A 797 25.34 -4.76 24.76
N LEU A 798 25.70 -4.33 23.55
CA LEU A 798 24.88 -4.45 22.35
C LEU A 798 25.39 -5.61 21.51
N VAL A 799 24.48 -6.41 20.95
CA VAL A 799 24.84 -7.50 20.04
C VAL A 799 24.29 -7.20 18.64
N TRP A 800 25.22 -7.08 17.70
CA TRP A 800 24.98 -7.00 16.27
C TRP A 800 24.91 -8.42 15.70
N GLY A 801 23.71 -8.82 15.28
CA GLY A 801 23.47 -10.09 14.60
C GLY A 801 23.75 -10.03 13.11
N LYS A 802 23.54 -11.17 12.44
CA LYS A 802 23.52 -11.28 10.98
C LYS A 802 22.11 -11.31 10.42
N TRP A 803 21.12 -11.50 11.29
CA TRP A 803 19.71 -11.60 10.94
C TRP A 803 18.86 -10.87 12.00
N PRO A 804 17.85 -10.10 11.58
CA PRO A 804 17.49 -9.76 10.21
C PRO A 804 18.47 -8.75 9.58
N GLU A 805 18.68 -8.84 8.28
CA GLU A 805 19.50 -7.90 7.51
C GLU A 805 18.88 -6.48 7.45
N PRO A 806 19.69 -5.43 7.19
CA PRO A 806 19.29 -4.03 7.25
C PRO A 806 18.61 -3.60 5.94
N TYR A 807 17.34 -3.96 5.76
CA TYR A 807 16.63 -3.66 4.51
C TYR A 807 15.93 -2.30 4.49
N ILE A 808 15.80 -1.64 5.65
CA ILE A 808 14.96 -0.46 5.79
C ILE A 808 15.65 0.75 6.43
N ASN A 809 15.52 1.91 5.80
CA ASN A 809 15.69 3.18 6.49
C ASN A 809 14.42 3.52 7.27
N LEU A 810 14.44 3.37 8.60
CA LEU A 810 13.28 3.66 9.45
C LEU A 810 12.97 5.15 9.58
N LEU A 811 13.87 6.05 9.12
CA LEU A 811 13.79 7.49 9.37
C LEU A 811 13.74 8.37 8.11
N GLY A 812 13.62 7.78 6.91
CA GLY A 812 13.50 8.54 5.66
C GLY A 812 13.71 7.71 4.41
#